data_AF-A0A1H8ZJS1-F1
#
_entry.id   AF-A0A1H8ZJS1-F1
#
_cell.length_a   1.000
_cell.length_b   1.000
_cell.length_c   1.000
_cell.angle_alpha   90.00
_cell.angle_beta   90.00
_cell.angle_gamma   90.00
#
_symmetry.space_group_name_H-M   'P 1'
#
loop_
_entity.id
_entity.type
_entity.pdbx_description
1 polymer ?
#
loop_
_entity_poly.entity_id
_entity_poly.type
_entity_poly.pdbx_seq_one_letter_code
_entity_poly.pdbx_strand_id
1 'polypeptide(L)'
;MQNKAKIAVIDIETTGPNYQKDDKIIQIAAIIYSEGQIINEYNMLINPERDIPEHIQRLTGIQQGETDKAPSFEQVANLWFHRLQDCIFVAHNLNFDYKFLEHNFKQSGFDFKPIAIDSVILAKILCYDAVGFNLTDLSHYFALPFQGAHDALADARITCQILARMAQIVTTIDTELIPKIADLVAELPYQTQIFFQEPELFDMPIEKTEISVQKNSKPSNLNSATDYLLPILEAYQDHPHLLVEDDQMPMFPSTVFHLADYLIRQGNKVLIALSHSGQIDYLREWLDQTNPQLVYQQLSPQTQFIDRNMIETLLARKSQLALNQHELTVLAASIHWLSHSTEGHYREINQELQADQLIDKYRSDFGSGAAHLFYERMKSQAQQAQVLLIDHAYLIQLLQQPQSFLSHLIDPQWHLLLDNLGHYIQTKRWQERVSLDISRIFDVVNRFIDQGRLRGAEFEQTKRLQEFLRTSNQLMDWLDLQFKDHQPEPSPKQINLSLYLDPRQAIWPEFVNFIQNWLDQAKTCSHFIEDYLGKSPADKAISTLFQQIKRFNLLRPLTYIELRAHQFHSYYFHFEMNQFPLVFSNSGMIEPYCFGHSILISMGGYLNQRVPLLKKVIPLEQHYMLNIHGPGRKQKFIGQVPLDYCSAKANSADQYHLLVDYLEDHLDQLKAKLIILAENKEASASILNYLLKNQAVYQAYRLFSESLSGSIHKIYRRFLESTQGILVLSFDQLQMLHNEYQPAEIDLFVLRLPFLSPKHTYILAMDYLMAEADQHLFEQIVYPQMVQDFKEMLTYMEEFYIFNKVTIFDQRIFTKGYANRLRQDLNALIHFELL
;
A
#
# COMPACT_ATOMS: atom_id res chain seq x y z
N MET A 1 54.25 10.37 -9.36
CA MET A 1 53.01 9.81 -9.93
C MET A 1 51.97 9.90 -8.83
N GLN A 2 50.92 10.72 -8.99
CA GLN A 2 49.80 10.71 -8.04
C GLN A 2 49.21 9.30 -8.08
N ASN A 3 49.17 8.63 -6.93
CA ASN A 3 48.58 7.30 -6.81
C ASN A 3 47.07 7.49 -7.04
N LYS A 4 46.54 6.94 -8.14
CA LYS A 4 45.14 7.11 -8.50
C LYS A 4 44.26 6.32 -7.54
N ALA A 5 43.10 6.87 -7.17
CA ALA A 5 42.20 6.23 -6.22
C ALA A 5 41.74 4.86 -6.73
N LYS A 6 41.68 3.88 -5.82
CA LYS A 6 41.14 2.54 -6.10
C LYS A 6 39.79 2.41 -5.43
N ILE A 7 38.83 1.82 -6.13
CA ILE A 7 37.53 1.49 -5.57
C ILE A 7 37.50 -0.02 -5.32
N ALA A 8 37.09 -0.43 -4.12
CA ALA A 8 36.87 -1.83 -3.77
C ALA A 8 35.37 -2.02 -3.50
N VAL A 9 34.68 -2.68 -4.43
CA VAL A 9 33.27 -3.07 -4.28
C VAL A 9 33.22 -4.46 -3.66
N ILE A 10 32.51 -4.58 -2.54
CA ILE A 10 32.55 -5.74 -1.65
C ILE A 10 31.15 -6.26 -1.41
N ASP A 11 31.05 -7.57 -1.34
CA ASP A 11 29.87 -8.29 -0.88
C ASP A 11 30.30 -9.52 -0.06
N ILE A 12 29.51 -9.88 0.95
CA ILE A 12 29.74 -11.05 1.80
C ILE A 12 28.48 -11.90 1.95
N GLU A 13 28.67 -13.21 2.06
CA GLU A 13 27.64 -14.12 2.54
C GLU A 13 27.94 -14.57 3.97
N THR A 14 26.90 -14.78 4.79
CA THR A 14 27.04 -15.09 6.21
C THR A 14 26.10 -16.20 6.68
N THR A 15 26.39 -16.79 7.85
CA THR A 15 25.51 -17.78 8.50
C THR A 15 24.19 -17.20 9.04
N GLY A 16 24.03 -15.87 8.97
CA GLY A 16 22.91 -15.13 9.53
C GLY A 16 23.20 -13.62 9.57
N PRO A 17 22.18 -12.78 9.84
CA PRO A 17 22.28 -11.34 9.60
C PRO A 17 23.00 -10.56 10.71
N ASN A 18 23.40 -11.17 11.82
CA ASN A 18 23.79 -10.45 13.03
C ASN A 18 25.16 -10.83 13.58
N TYR A 19 26.18 -10.04 13.22
CA TYR A 19 27.54 -10.17 13.73
C TYR A 19 27.65 -10.06 15.27
N GLN A 20 26.70 -9.41 15.96
CA GLN A 20 26.69 -9.33 17.43
C GLN A 20 26.17 -10.62 18.09
N LYS A 21 25.43 -11.45 17.36
CA LYS A 21 24.96 -12.77 17.79
C LYS A 21 25.85 -13.90 17.28
N ASP A 22 27.11 -13.58 16.97
CA ASP A 22 28.14 -14.51 16.55
C ASP A 22 27.85 -15.22 15.20
N ASP A 23 27.01 -14.61 14.35
CA ASP A 23 26.94 -15.03 12.93
C ASP A 23 28.30 -14.78 12.25
N LYS A 24 28.66 -15.65 11.31
CA LYS A 24 30.01 -15.72 10.72
C LYS A 24 29.95 -15.57 9.21
N ILE A 25 31.04 -15.07 8.64
CA ILE A 25 31.21 -14.93 7.20
C ILE A 25 31.48 -16.31 6.58
N ILE A 26 30.81 -16.63 5.48
CA ILE A 26 30.98 -17.88 4.71
C ILE A 26 31.55 -17.64 3.30
N GLN A 27 31.43 -16.42 2.76
CA GLN A 27 32.05 -16.01 1.50
C GLN A 27 32.42 -14.54 1.57
N ILE A 28 33.55 -14.16 0.95
CA ILE A 28 33.94 -12.77 0.72
C ILE A 28 34.28 -12.61 -0.76
N ALA A 29 33.66 -11.64 -1.41
CA ALA A 29 34.01 -11.22 -2.75
C ALA A 29 34.38 -9.74 -2.81
N ALA A 30 35.30 -9.41 -3.71
CA ALA A 30 35.75 -8.05 -3.93
C ALA A 30 36.11 -7.80 -5.38
N ILE A 31 35.65 -6.68 -5.92
CA ILE A 31 36.14 -6.15 -7.20
C ILE A 31 36.86 -4.86 -6.96
N ILE A 32 38.14 -4.84 -7.32
CA ILE A 32 38.99 -3.66 -7.23
C ILE A 32 39.20 -3.10 -8.62
N TYR A 33 38.81 -1.86 -8.82
CA TYR A 33 39.01 -1.15 -10.08
C TYR A 33 39.61 0.25 -9.86
N SER A 34 40.24 0.78 -10.90
CA SER A 34 40.72 2.16 -10.95
C SER A 34 40.70 2.62 -12.40
N GLU A 35 40.33 3.89 -12.63
CA GLU A 35 40.22 4.47 -13.98
C GLU A 35 39.31 3.67 -14.92
N GLY A 36 38.20 3.16 -14.39
CA GLY A 36 37.26 2.33 -15.14
C GLY A 36 37.81 0.98 -15.61
N GLN A 37 38.94 0.51 -15.05
CA GLN A 37 39.47 -0.82 -15.36
C GLN A 37 39.52 -1.69 -14.10
N ILE A 38 38.96 -2.90 -14.21
CA ILE A 38 39.07 -3.92 -13.17
C ILE A 38 40.54 -4.33 -13.05
N ILE A 39 41.12 -4.10 -11.88
CA ILE A 39 42.50 -4.48 -11.54
C ILE A 39 42.50 -5.92 -11.03
N ASN A 40 41.58 -6.23 -10.12
CA ASN A 40 41.48 -7.55 -9.49
C ASN A 40 40.03 -7.91 -9.18
N GLU A 41 39.72 -9.19 -9.32
CA GLU A 41 38.53 -9.81 -8.75
C GLU A 41 38.97 -10.88 -7.76
N TYR A 42 38.37 -10.87 -6.58
CA TYR A 42 38.60 -11.84 -5.52
C TYR A 42 37.28 -12.49 -5.15
N ASN A 43 37.30 -13.80 -4.96
CA ASN A 43 36.19 -14.59 -4.43
C ASN A 43 36.79 -15.70 -3.56
N MET A 44 36.33 -15.83 -2.32
CA MET A 44 36.87 -16.78 -1.37
C MET A 44 35.78 -17.26 -0.42
N LEU A 45 35.61 -18.58 -0.32
CA LEU A 45 34.87 -19.19 0.77
C LEU A 45 35.65 -19.06 2.07
N ILE A 46 34.94 -18.92 3.17
CA ILE A 46 35.46 -18.80 4.53
C ILE A 46 34.85 -19.91 5.36
N ASN A 47 35.66 -20.57 6.19
CA ASN A 47 35.16 -21.50 7.18
C ASN A 47 34.58 -20.70 8.35
N PRO A 48 33.25 -20.77 8.60
CA PRO A 48 32.62 -20.05 9.69
C PRO A 48 32.89 -20.70 11.06
N GLU A 49 33.54 -21.87 11.10
CA GLU A 49 33.79 -22.67 12.31
C GLU A 49 32.50 -23.04 13.05
N ARG A 50 31.40 -23.17 12.30
CA ARG A 50 30.05 -23.56 12.78
C ARG A 50 29.18 -24.09 11.63
N ASP A 51 28.04 -24.67 11.99
CA ASP A 51 27.04 -25.11 11.04
C ASP A 51 26.32 -23.91 10.37
N ILE A 52 26.14 -24.01 9.06
CA ILE A 52 25.36 -23.09 8.23
C ILE A 52 23.90 -23.53 8.27
N PRO A 53 22.96 -22.68 8.72
CA PRO A 53 21.54 -23.02 8.72
C PRO A 53 21.02 -23.39 7.32
N GLU A 54 20.14 -24.38 7.22
CA GLU A 54 19.62 -24.90 5.93
C GLU A 54 18.97 -23.81 5.05
N HIS A 55 18.30 -22.83 5.67
CA HIS A 55 17.72 -21.72 4.93
C HIS A 55 18.78 -20.81 4.28
N ILE A 56 19.96 -20.66 4.88
CA ILE A 56 21.09 -19.92 4.31
C ILE A 56 21.72 -20.73 3.17
N GLN A 57 21.93 -22.03 3.34
CA GLN A 57 22.46 -22.89 2.27
C GLN A 57 21.58 -22.87 1.01
N ARG A 58 20.25 -22.76 1.18
CA ARG A 58 19.33 -22.57 0.05
C ARG A 58 19.34 -21.16 -0.54
N LEU A 59 19.58 -20.15 0.29
CA LEU A 59 19.63 -18.76 -0.15
C LEU A 59 20.86 -18.52 -1.02
N THR A 60 22.03 -18.96 -0.57
CA THR A 60 23.33 -18.67 -1.19
C THR A 60 23.82 -19.79 -2.11
N GLY A 61 23.26 -21.00 -1.98
CA GLY A 61 23.72 -22.20 -2.68
C GLY A 61 24.96 -22.85 -2.05
N ILE A 62 25.63 -22.20 -1.09
CA ILE A 62 26.87 -22.68 -0.46
C ILE A 62 26.55 -23.83 0.51
N GLN A 63 27.16 -24.99 0.28
CA GLN A 63 26.98 -26.17 1.12
C GLN A 63 28.00 -26.20 2.28
N GLN A 64 27.61 -26.76 3.43
CA GLN A 64 28.49 -26.91 4.60
C GLN A 64 29.86 -27.53 4.24
N GLY A 65 29.86 -28.61 3.46
CA GLY A 65 31.08 -29.34 3.11
C GLY A 65 32.07 -28.56 2.22
N GLU A 66 31.65 -27.44 1.63
CA GLU A 66 32.52 -26.53 0.88
C GLU A 66 33.26 -25.59 1.83
N THR A 67 32.55 -25.02 2.81
CA THR A 67 33.14 -24.12 3.81
C THR A 67 34.02 -24.85 4.82
N ASP A 68 33.76 -26.13 5.12
CA ASP A 68 34.60 -26.92 6.04
C ASP A 68 36.06 -27.05 5.56
N LYS A 69 36.28 -26.93 4.25
CA LYS A 69 37.61 -27.02 3.60
C LYS A 69 38.26 -25.66 3.39
N ALA A 70 37.52 -24.58 3.62
CA ALA A 70 37.99 -23.21 3.45
C ALA A 70 38.87 -22.77 4.64
N PRO A 71 39.71 -21.73 4.49
CA PRO A 71 40.41 -21.13 5.62
C PRO A 71 39.45 -20.35 6.52
N SER A 72 39.77 -20.23 7.81
CA SER A 72 39.01 -19.35 8.71
C SER A 72 39.32 -17.88 8.42
N PHE A 73 38.46 -16.96 8.86
CA PHE A 73 38.70 -15.53 8.64
C PHE A 73 40.04 -15.08 9.24
N GLU A 74 40.38 -15.53 10.44
CA GLU A 74 41.64 -15.18 11.12
C GLU A 74 42.87 -15.49 10.24
N GLN A 75 42.85 -16.63 9.54
CA GLN A 75 43.94 -17.05 8.65
C GLN A 75 44.10 -16.15 7.43
N VAL A 76 43.01 -15.54 6.96
CA VAL A 76 43.00 -14.69 5.76
C VAL A 76 42.87 -13.20 6.07
N ALA A 77 42.77 -12.81 7.34
CA ALA A 77 42.57 -11.42 7.75
C ALA A 77 43.68 -10.50 7.24
N ASN A 78 44.95 -10.89 7.38
CA ASN A 78 46.07 -10.07 6.88
C ASN A 78 46.02 -9.87 5.35
N LEU A 79 45.62 -10.92 4.62
CA LEU A 79 45.50 -10.88 3.17
C LEU A 79 44.40 -9.91 2.73
N TRP A 80 43.21 -10.03 3.32
CA TRP A 80 42.07 -9.17 3.00
C TRP A 80 42.30 -7.72 3.44
N PHE A 81 42.90 -7.50 4.61
CA PHE A 81 43.23 -6.16 5.08
C PHE A 81 44.14 -5.42 4.09
N HIS A 82 45.22 -6.06 3.63
CA HIS A 82 46.12 -5.46 2.65
C HIS A 82 45.50 -5.29 1.25
N ARG A 83 44.57 -6.16 0.84
CA ARG A 83 43.85 -6.00 -0.43
C ARG A 83 42.94 -4.78 -0.44
N LEU A 84 42.29 -4.49 0.69
CA LEU A 84 41.33 -3.40 0.83
C LEU A 84 41.97 -2.09 1.31
N GLN A 85 43.23 -2.14 1.72
CA GLN A 85 43.99 -0.96 2.13
C GLN A 85 44.08 0.06 0.98
N ASP A 86 43.98 1.34 1.33
CA ASP A 86 44.03 2.49 0.41
C ASP A 86 42.98 2.46 -0.71
N CYS A 87 41.89 1.71 -0.52
CA CYS A 87 40.72 1.70 -1.41
C CYS A 87 39.56 2.50 -0.79
N ILE A 88 38.73 3.11 -1.64
CA ILE A 88 37.39 3.54 -1.27
C ILE A 88 36.52 2.28 -1.25
N PHE A 89 36.02 1.94 -0.07
CA PHE A 89 35.20 0.77 0.18
C PHE A 89 33.75 1.05 -0.22
N VAL A 90 33.15 0.21 -1.04
CA VAL A 90 31.75 0.35 -1.45
C VAL A 90 31.04 -0.98 -1.25
N ALA A 91 29.85 -0.94 -0.68
CA ALA A 91 28.98 -2.11 -0.54
C ALA A 91 27.52 -1.72 -0.79
N HIS A 92 26.68 -2.72 -1.00
CA HIS A 92 25.25 -2.54 -1.19
C HIS A 92 24.51 -2.86 0.11
N ASN A 93 24.16 -1.82 0.88
CA ASN A 93 23.81 -1.87 2.31
C ASN A 93 25.05 -1.96 3.21
N LEU A 94 25.85 -0.90 3.17
CA LEU A 94 27.15 -0.82 3.84
C LEU A 94 27.12 -1.21 5.31
N ASN A 95 26.05 -0.89 6.04
CA ASN A 95 25.90 -1.24 7.46
C ASN A 95 25.91 -2.77 7.74
N PHE A 96 25.71 -3.61 6.72
CA PHE A 96 25.85 -5.05 6.80
C PHE A 96 27.33 -5.47 6.61
N ASP A 97 27.85 -5.39 5.38
CA ASP A 97 29.18 -5.90 5.00
C ASP A 97 30.30 -5.27 5.82
N TYR A 98 30.27 -3.93 5.96
CA TYR A 98 31.30 -3.20 6.69
C TYR A 98 31.35 -3.62 8.15
N LYS A 99 30.19 -3.85 8.80
CA LYS A 99 30.16 -4.20 10.22
C LYS A 99 30.64 -5.62 10.49
N PHE A 100 30.34 -6.56 9.61
CA PHE A 100 30.91 -7.90 9.68
C PHE A 100 32.43 -7.87 9.49
N LEU A 101 32.93 -7.15 8.48
CA LEU A 101 34.37 -7.05 8.23
C LEU A 101 35.10 -6.29 9.34
N GLU A 102 34.60 -5.12 9.77
CA GLU A 102 35.14 -4.34 10.89
C GLU A 102 35.26 -5.20 12.15
N HIS A 103 34.21 -5.98 12.47
CA HIS A 103 34.22 -6.87 13.62
C HIS A 103 35.30 -7.96 13.51
N ASN A 104 35.36 -8.68 12.39
CA ASN A 104 36.28 -9.79 12.20
C ASN A 104 37.75 -9.33 12.05
N PHE A 105 37.99 -8.19 11.40
CA PHE A 105 39.32 -7.56 11.36
C PHE A 105 39.78 -7.14 12.75
N LYS A 106 38.90 -6.53 13.54
CA LYS A 106 39.21 -6.13 14.91
C LYS A 106 39.55 -7.33 15.80
N GLN A 107 38.83 -8.44 15.67
CA GLN A 107 39.16 -9.70 16.36
C GLN A 107 40.54 -10.25 15.94
N SER A 108 40.90 -10.05 14.68
CA SER A 108 42.19 -10.46 14.11
C SER A 108 43.33 -9.45 14.33
N GLY A 109 43.10 -8.39 15.13
CA GLY A 109 44.12 -7.39 15.48
C GLY A 109 44.32 -6.25 14.48
N PHE A 110 43.42 -6.08 13.50
CA PHE A 110 43.46 -5.01 12.50
C PHE A 110 42.44 -3.91 12.80
N ASP A 111 42.82 -2.64 12.65
CA ASP A 111 41.90 -1.49 12.75
C ASP A 111 41.41 -1.09 11.35
N PHE A 112 40.30 -1.65 10.92
CA PHE A 112 39.74 -1.43 9.58
C PHE A 112 38.78 -0.23 9.57
N LYS A 113 39.25 0.92 9.06
CA LYS A 113 38.49 2.18 8.95
C LYS A 113 38.70 2.82 7.57
N PRO A 114 38.19 2.20 6.49
CA PRO A 114 38.33 2.74 5.15
C PRO A 114 37.46 3.99 4.96
N ILE A 115 37.74 4.75 3.91
CA ILE A 115 36.73 5.63 3.32
C ILE A 115 35.65 4.72 2.75
N ALA A 116 34.39 4.94 3.12
CA ALA A 116 33.30 4.05 2.76
C ALA A 116 32.12 4.77 2.10
N ILE A 117 31.41 4.08 1.22
CA ILE A 117 30.22 4.58 0.51
C ILE A 117 29.15 3.47 0.50
N ASP A 118 27.92 3.86 0.80
CA ASP A 118 26.75 2.98 0.70
C ASP A 118 26.00 3.22 -0.61
N SER A 119 26.01 2.21 -1.49
CA SER A 119 25.32 2.32 -2.78
C SER A 119 23.79 2.38 -2.64
N VAL A 120 23.19 1.91 -1.54
CA VAL A 120 21.74 2.03 -1.31
C VAL A 120 21.35 3.48 -1.05
N ILE A 121 22.16 4.23 -0.31
CA ILE A 121 21.94 5.66 -0.08
C ILE A 121 22.05 6.42 -1.40
N LEU A 122 23.06 6.11 -2.21
CA LEU A 122 23.21 6.69 -3.55
C LEU A 122 22.00 6.38 -4.44
N ALA A 123 21.55 5.13 -4.46
CA ALA A 123 20.41 4.70 -5.26
C ALA A 123 19.11 5.41 -4.82
N LYS A 124 18.90 5.60 -3.51
CA LYS A 124 17.77 6.37 -2.99
C LYS A 124 17.75 7.83 -3.45
N ILE A 125 18.92 8.42 -3.65
CA ILE A 125 19.05 9.81 -4.10
C ILE A 125 18.92 9.91 -5.62
N LEU A 126 19.63 9.05 -6.35
CA LEU A 126 19.82 9.14 -7.81
C LEU A 126 18.77 8.37 -8.62
N CYS A 127 18.21 7.32 -8.05
CA CYS A 127 17.19 6.46 -8.66
C CYS A 127 15.88 6.59 -7.87
N TYR A 128 15.49 7.83 -7.54
CA TYR A 128 14.40 8.13 -6.61
C TYR A 128 13.05 7.53 -7.04
N ASP A 129 12.87 7.21 -8.32
CA ASP A 129 11.68 6.61 -8.94
C ASP A 129 11.79 5.09 -9.15
N ALA A 130 12.90 4.46 -8.77
CA ALA A 130 13.07 3.01 -8.88
C ALA A 130 12.04 2.28 -8.02
N VAL A 131 11.51 1.13 -8.48
CA VAL A 131 10.50 0.34 -7.74
C VAL A 131 11.03 -0.17 -6.39
N GLY A 132 12.34 -0.35 -6.27
CA GLY A 132 13.01 -0.66 -5.01
C GLY A 132 14.53 -0.55 -5.15
N PHE A 133 15.23 -0.61 -4.02
CA PHE A 133 16.66 -0.29 -3.93
C PHE A 133 17.57 -1.50 -3.63
N ASN A 134 17.10 -2.74 -3.87
CA ASN A 134 18.01 -3.91 -3.84
C ASN A 134 18.64 -4.15 -5.22
N LEU A 135 19.67 -4.99 -5.26
CA LEU A 135 20.40 -5.32 -6.50
C LEU A 135 19.48 -5.79 -7.62
N THR A 136 18.50 -6.67 -7.36
CA THR A 136 17.56 -7.13 -8.40
C THR A 136 16.75 -5.97 -8.98
N ASP A 137 16.10 -5.17 -8.12
CA ASP A 137 15.25 -4.07 -8.56
C ASP A 137 16.06 -3.01 -9.34
N LEU A 138 17.28 -2.68 -8.86
CA LEU A 138 18.17 -1.70 -9.51
C LEU A 138 18.79 -2.23 -10.80
N SER A 139 19.09 -3.54 -10.88
CA SER A 139 19.55 -4.16 -12.12
C SER A 139 18.48 -4.05 -13.20
N HIS A 140 17.21 -4.29 -12.85
CA HIS A 140 16.11 -4.07 -13.77
C HIS A 140 15.93 -2.59 -14.15
N TYR A 141 16.04 -1.68 -13.18
CA TYR A 141 15.96 -0.24 -13.42
C TYR A 141 16.97 0.23 -14.47
N PHE A 142 18.21 -0.28 -14.39
CA PHE A 142 19.29 0.04 -15.34
C PHE A 142 19.39 -0.89 -16.56
N ALA A 143 18.45 -1.84 -16.71
CA ALA A 143 18.48 -2.88 -17.74
C ALA A 143 19.83 -3.63 -17.80
N LEU A 144 20.33 -4.06 -16.64
CA LEU A 144 21.57 -4.82 -16.47
C LEU A 144 21.26 -6.32 -16.31
N PRO A 145 22.05 -7.22 -16.94
CA PRO A 145 21.84 -8.66 -16.80
C PRO A 145 22.30 -9.09 -15.41
N PHE A 146 21.37 -9.64 -14.63
CA PHE A 146 21.67 -10.14 -13.30
C PHE A 146 21.16 -11.58 -13.17
N GLN A 147 22.10 -12.51 -13.05
CA GLN A 147 21.86 -13.93 -12.81
C GLN A 147 22.68 -14.35 -11.58
N GLY A 148 22.12 -15.24 -10.75
CA GLY A 148 22.82 -15.74 -9.57
C GLY A 148 22.87 -14.75 -8.40
N ALA A 149 21.74 -14.11 -8.08
CA ALA A 149 21.61 -13.34 -6.84
C ALA A 149 21.95 -14.21 -5.62
N HIS A 150 22.57 -13.61 -4.60
CA HIS A 150 23.09 -14.31 -3.42
C HIS A 150 24.34 -15.19 -3.68
N ASP A 151 25.10 -14.85 -4.72
CA ASP A 151 26.52 -15.19 -4.84
C ASP A 151 27.32 -13.90 -4.70
N ALA A 152 28.24 -13.85 -3.73
CA ALA A 152 28.93 -12.61 -3.39
C ALA A 152 29.70 -11.99 -4.57
N LEU A 153 30.25 -12.81 -5.47
CA LEU A 153 30.98 -12.29 -6.63
C LEU A 153 30.03 -11.71 -7.68
N ALA A 154 28.92 -12.38 -7.96
CA ALA A 154 27.87 -11.85 -8.85
C ALA A 154 27.29 -10.53 -8.31
N ASP A 155 27.05 -10.46 -7.00
CA ASP A 155 26.47 -9.30 -6.31
C ASP A 155 27.46 -8.11 -6.28
N ALA A 156 28.76 -8.37 -6.08
CA ALA A 156 29.80 -7.34 -6.22
C ALA A 156 29.92 -6.83 -7.67
N ARG A 157 29.87 -7.71 -8.68
CA ARG A 157 29.92 -7.32 -10.11
C ARG A 157 28.76 -6.45 -10.52
N ILE A 158 27.55 -6.81 -10.12
CA ILE A 158 26.37 -6.01 -10.48
C ILE A 158 26.38 -4.67 -9.75
N THR A 159 26.86 -4.63 -8.51
CA THR A 159 27.06 -3.39 -7.75
C THR A 159 28.04 -2.44 -8.44
N CYS A 160 29.16 -2.94 -9.01
CA CYS A 160 30.06 -2.13 -9.84
C CYS A 160 29.33 -1.46 -11.02
N GLN A 161 28.51 -2.22 -11.75
CA GLN A 161 27.77 -1.71 -12.91
C GLN A 161 26.71 -0.68 -12.49
N ILE A 162 25.99 -0.94 -11.39
CA ILE A 162 25.01 0.00 -10.83
C ILE A 162 25.70 1.31 -10.39
N LEU A 163 26.87 1.23 -9.74
CA LEU A 163 27.67 2.41 -9.36
C LEU A 163 28.07 3.24 -10.59
N ALA A 164 28.55 2.60 -11.66
CA ALA A 164 28.91 3.29 -12.88
C ALA A 164 27.70 4.00 -13.52
N ARG A 165 26.51 3.37 -13.52
CA ARG A 165 25.28 4.01 -13.99
C ARG A 165 24.87 5.21 -13.13
N MET A 166 24.97 5.09 -11.82
CA MET A 166 24.69 6.20 -10.90
C MET A 166 25.70 7.35 -11.08
N ALA A 167 26.96 7.06 -11.35
CA ALA A 167 27.98 8.07 -11.63
C ALA A 167 27.64 8.84 -12.93
N GLN A 168 27.16 8.13 -13.95
CA GLN A 168 26.67 8.75 -15.19
C GLN A 168 25.47 9.68 -14.91
N ILE A 169 24.53 9.30 -14.04
CA ILE A 169 23.42 10.18 -13.63
C ILE A 169 23.95 11.46 -12.96
N VAL A 170 24.95 11.38 -12.09
CA VAL A 170 25.54 12.57 -11.45
C VAL A 170 26.01 13.58 -12.50
N THR A 171 26.59 13.12 -13.62
CA THR A 171 27.04 14.01 -14.71
C THR A 171 25.92 14.73 -15.45
N THR A 172 24.67 14.26 -15.33
CA THR A 172 23.49 14.91 -15.94
C THR A 172 22.77 15.87 -14.99
N ILE A 173 23.12 15.87 -13.71
CA ILE A 173 22.55 16.79 -12.72
C ILE A 173 23.08 18.21 -12.97
N ASP A 174 22.23 19.21 -12.79
CA ASP A 174 22.65 20.61 -12.85
C ASP A 174 23.80 20.87 -11.86
N THR A 175 24.88 21.46 -12.37
CA THR A 175 26.07 21.84 -11.62
C THR A 175 25.78 22.69 -10.37
N GLU A 176 24.70 23.47 -10.36
CA GLU A 176 24.31 24.27 -9.18
C GLU A 176 23.68 23.43 -8.06
N LEU A 177 23.18 22.22 -8.37
CA LEU A 177 22.54 21.33 -7.40
C LEU A 177 23.52 20.36 -6.75
N ILE A 178 24.59 19.98 -7.45
CA ILE A 178 25.61 19.06 -6.92
C ILE A 178 26.16 19.52 -5.57
N PRO A 179 26.55 20.80 -5.34
CA PRO A 179 27.02 21.25 -4.04
C PRO A 179 25.97 21.12 -2.93
N LYS A 180 24.68 21.32 -3.26
CA LYS A 180 23.58 21.21 -2.28
C LYS A 180 23.36 19.75 -1.86
N ILE A 181 23.39 18.84 -2.83
CA ILE A 181 23.28 17.40 -2.56
C ILE A 181 24.50 16.92 -1.77
N ALA A 182 25.71 17.30 -2.19
CA ALA A 182 26.97 16.96 -1.53
C ALA A 182 27.02 17.45 -0.07
N ASP A 183 26.55 18.67 0.21
CA ASP A 183 26.47 19.25 1.55
C ASP A 183 25.48 18.52 2.46
N LEU A 184 24.38 17.96 1.92
CA LEU A 184 23.47 17.12 2.68
C LEU A 184 24.07 15.75 2.99
N VAL A 185 24.66 15.09 1.98
CA VAL A 185 25.21 13.74 2.17
C VAL A 185 26.49 13.74 2.99
N ALA A 186 27.19 14.87 3.12
CA ALA A 186 28.35 15.02 4.00
C ALA A 186 28.01 14.89 5.50
N GLU A 187 26.73 15.05 5.89
CA GLU A 187 26.26 14.82 7.27
C GLU A 187 25.90 13.35 7.54
N LEU A 188 25.96 12.48 6.52
CA LEU A 188 25.76 11.04 6.69
C LEU A 188 27.01 10.39 7.34
N PRO A 189 26.89 9.17 7.92
CA PRO A 189 27.99 8.55 8.66
C PRO A 189 29.23 8.22 7.84
N TYR A 190 29.08 8.11 6.53
CA TYR A 190 30.10 7.65 5.58
C TYR A 190 30.35 8.72 4.52
N GLN A 191 31.45 8.59 3.78
CA GLN A 191 31.96 9.66 2.91
C GLN A 191 31.27 9.70 1.53
N THR A 192 29.95 9.50 1.50
CA THR A 192 29.11 9.45 0.30
C THR A 192 29.24 10.71 -0.57
N GLN A 193 29.59 11.86 0.01
CA GLN A 193 29.85 13.11 -0.73
C GLN A 193 30.93 12.99 -1.81
N ILE A 194 31.91 12.08 -1.63
CA ILE A 194 32.97 11.85 -2.61
C ILE A 194 32.39 11.43 -3.97
N PHE A 195 31.32 10.63 -3.95
CA PHE A 195 30.64 10.16 -5.17
C PHE A 195 30.08 11.31 -6.02
N PHE A 196 29.60 12.37 -5.38
CA PHE A 196 29.07 13.56 -6.06
C PHE A 196 30.16 14.56 -6.45
N GLN A 197 31.29 14.56 -5.74
CA GLN A 197 32.42 15.45 -6.00
C GLN A 197 33.33 14.93 -7.12
N GLU A 198 33.54 13.62 -7.18
CA GLU A 198 34.45 12.94 -8.10
C GLU A 198 33.75 11.71 -8.74
N PRO A 199 32.61 11.88 -9.45
CA PRO A 199 31.84 10.77 -10.03
C PRO A 199 32.66 9.94 -11.04
N GLU A 200 33.63 10.53 -11.71
CA GLU A 200 34.51 9.88 -12.68
C GLU A 200 35.36 8.74 -12.07
N LEU A 201 35.57 8.73 -10.75
CA LEU A 201 36.27 7.63 -10.08
C LEU A 201 35.49 6.32 -10.10
N PHE A 202 34.16 6.39 -10.27
CA PHE A 202 33.23 5.26 -10.19
C PHE A 202 32.71 4.80 -11.56
N ASP A 203 33.07 5.50 -12.64
CA ASP A 203 32.67 5.11 -13.99
C ASP A 203 33.47 3.90 -14.49
N MET A 204 32.81 3.03 -15.24
CA MET A 204 33.39 1.82 -15.85
C MET A 204 32.74 1.57 -17.22
N PRO A 205 33.46 1.01 -18.20
CA PRO A 205 32.86 0.59 -19.46
C PRO A 205 31.88 -0.56 -19.20
N ILE A 206 30.61 -0.33 -19.50
CA ILE A 206 29.53 -1.31 -19.36
C ILE A 206 29.34 -1.98 -20.72
N GLU A 207 29.42 -3.31 -20.79
CA GLU A 207 29.02 -4.04 -21.98
C GLU A 207 27.53 -3.78 -22.24
N LYS A 208 27.23 -3.15 -23.38
CA LYS A 208 25.84 -2.96 -23.83
C LYS A 208 25.30 -4.30 -24.31
N THR A 209 24.77 -5.10 -23.40
CA THR A 209 23.78 -6.10 -23.78
C THR A 209 22.46 -5.38 -23.98
N GLU A 210 21.91 -5.46 -25.20
CA GLU A 210 20.50 -5.15 -25.45
C GLU A 210 19.66 -6.14 -24.65
N ILE A 211 19.39 -5.83 -23.38
CA ILE A 211 18.26 -6.44 -22.71
C ILE A 211 17.05 -5.74 -23.30
N SER A 212 16.35 -6.44 -24.18
CA SER A 212 14.97 -6.10 -24.47
C SER A 212 14.20 -6.28 -23.16
N VAL A 213 14.18 -5.24 -22.33
CA VAL A 213 13.08 -5.06 -21.40
C VAL A 213 11.89 -4.90 -22.32
N GLN A 214 11.20 -5.99 -22.61
CA GLN A 214 9.88 -5.93 -23.22
C GLN A 214 8.99 -5.26 -22.17
N LYS A 215 9.05 -3.92 -22.06
CA LYS A 215 7.89 -3.13 -21.69
C LYS A 215 6.87 -3.52 -22.74
N ASN A 216 5.97 -4.41 -22.37
CA ASN A 216 5.18 -5.07 -23.38
C ASN A 216 4.31 -4.05 -24.10
N SER A 217 4.39 -4.15 -25.41
CA SER A 217 3.63 -3.39 -26.38
C SER A 217 2.14 -3.67 -26.24
N LYS A 218 1.37 -2.56 -26.16
CA LYS A 218 -0.08 -2.44 -26.31
C LYS A 218 -0.91 -3.27 -25.32
N PRO A 219 -1.87 -2.66 -24.60
CA PRO A 219 -3.01 -3.41 -24.09
C PRO A 219 -3.79 -3.97 -25.29
N SER A 220 -3.38 -5.15 -25.77
CA SER A 220 -3.87 -5.78 -27.00
C SER A 220 -5.27 -6.36 -26.87
N ASN A 221 -5.90 -6.23 -25.70
CA ASN A 221 -7.22 -6.83 -25.42
C ASN A 221 -8.37 -5.83 -25.40
N LEU A 222 -8.14 -4.53 -25.62
CA LEU A 222 -9.23 -3.58 -25.88
C LEU A 222 -9.67 -3.69 -27.36
N ASN A 223 -10.01 -4.90 -27.79
CA ASN A 223 -10.73 -5.10 -29.04
C ASN A 223 -12.07 -4.37 -28.94
N SER A 224 -12.45 -3.67 -30.01
CA SER A 224 -13.61 -2.80 -30.12
C SER A 224 -14.86 -3.35 -29.41
N ALA A 225 -15.15 -2.81 -28.22
CA ALA A 225 -16.41 -3.02 -27.54
C ALA A 225 -17.51 -2.37 -28.40
N THR A 226 -18.36 -3.17 -29.05
CA THR A 226 -19.38 -2.61 -29.96
C THR A 226 -20.81 -3.05 -29.73
N ASP A 227 -21.10 -4.15 -29.01
CA ASP A 227 -22.50 -4.60 -28.86
C ASP A 227 -23.08 -4.34 -27.46
N TYR A 228 -22.37 -4.67 -26.38
CA TYR A 228 -22.91 -4.55 -25.02
C TYR A 228 -22.97 -3.10 -24.49
N LEU A 229 -22.19 -2.19 -25.08
CA LEU A 229 -22.22 -0.77 -24.74
C LEU A 229 -23.40 -0.05 -25.39
N LEU A 230 -23.94 -0.58 -26.49
CA LEU A 230 -24.97 0.08 -27.27
C LEU A 230 -26.20 0.45 -26.42
N PRO A 231 -26.76 -0.43 -25.56
CA PRO A 231 -27.87 -0.05 -24.68
C PRO A 231 -27.53 1.10 -23.73
N ILE A 232 -26.30 1.15 -23.22
CA ILE A 232 -25.83 2.25 -22.36
C ILE A 232 -25.80 3.55 -23.18
N LEU A 233 -25.22 3.51 -24.37
CA LEU A 233 -25.04 4.68 -25.23
C LEU A 233 -26.37 5.20 -25.79
N GLU A 234 -27.34 4.33 -26.06
CA GLU A 234 -28.70 4.69 -26.45
C GLU A 234 -29.43 5.36 -25.28
N ALA A 235 -29.46 4.72 -24.10
CA ALA A 235 -30.10 5.30 -22.93
C ALA A 235 -29.47 6.64 -22.52
N TYR A 236 -28.16 6.78 -22.74
CA TYR A 236 -27.42 8.00 -22.43
C TYR A 236 -27.85 9.21 -23.27
N GLN A 237 -28.35 8.98 -24.49
CA GLN A 237 -28.88 10.06 -25.34
C GLN A 237 -30.21 10.60 -24.80
N ASP A 238 -31.04 9.74 -24.23
CA ASP A 238 -32.37 10.09 -23.72
C ASP A 238 -32.35 10.51 -22.24
N HIS A 239 -31.35 10.04 -21.49
CA HIS A 239 -31.24 10.22 -20.05
C HIS A 239 -29.85 10.74 -19.67
N PRO A 240 -29.73 12.02 -19.25
CA PRO A 240 -28.42 12.61 -18.97
C PRO A 240 -27.72 12.00 -17.76
N HIS A 241 -28.47 11.44 -16.81
CA HIS A 241 -27.93 10.84 -15.59
C HIS A 241 -28.34 9.37 -15.55
N LEU A 242 -27.39 8.49 -15.86
CA LEU A 242 -27.56 7.05 -15.86
C LEU A 242 -26.94 6.42 -14.61
N LEU A 243 -27.67 5.45 -14.08
CA LEU A 243 -27.14 4.43 -13.21
C LEU A 243 -27.23 3.10 -13.96
N VAL A 244 -26.06 2.58 -14.35
CA VAL A 244 -25.94 1.31 -15.07
C VAL A 244 -25.65 0.23 -14.04
N GLU A 245 -26.48 -0.81 -14.03
CA GLU A 245 -26.29 -1.98 -13.19
C GLU A 245 -26.40 -3.24 -14.07
N ASP A 246 -25.74 -4.31 -13.64
CA ASP A 246 -25.96 -5.64 -14.20
C ASP A 246 -26.26 -6.63 -13.08
N ASP A 247 -27.44 -7.23 -13.12
CA ASP A 247 -27.88 -8.22 -12.13
C ASP A 247 -27.48 -9.67 -12.49
N GLN A 248 -27.10 -9.94 -13.75
CA GLN A 248 -26.75 -11.27 -14.25
C GLN A 248 -25.24 -11.48 -14.39
N MET A 249 -24.55 -10.65 -15.18
CA MET A 249 -23.13 -10.78 -15.50
C MET A 249 -22.35 -9.53 -15.08
N PRO A 250 -21.26 -9.65 -14.33
CA PRO A 250 -20.45 -8.48 -13.98
C PRO A 250 -19.91 -7.77 -15.23
N MET A 251 -19.95 -6.44 -15.23
CA MET A 251 -19.24 -5.62 -16.21
C MET A 251 -17.73 -5.76 -15.99
N PHE A 252 -16.94 -5.75 -17.06
CA PHE A 252 -15.49 -5.68 -16.90
C PHE A 252 -15.08 -4.29 -16.37
N PRO A 253 -14.09 -4.19 -15.45
CA PRO A 253 -13.46 -2.92 -15.09
C PRO A 253 -13.12 -2.03 -16.31
N SER A 254 -12.66 -2.62 -17.42
CA SER A 254 -12.42 -1.92 -18.68
C SER A 254 -13.63 -1.25 -19.35
N THR A 255 -14.86 -1.52 -18.90
CA THR A 255 -16.09 -0.90 -19.44
C THR A 255 -16.04 0.63 -19.38
N VAL A 256 -15.49 1.18 -18.29
CA VAL A 256 -15.34 2.63 -18.14
C VAL A 256 -14.40 3.22 -19.20
N PHE A 257 -13.36 2.48 -19.60
CA PHE A 257 -12.39 2.92 -20.62
C PHE A 257 -13.04 2.98 -22.01
N HIS A 258 -13.88 2.01 -22.35
CA HIS A 258 -14.60 2.03 -23.62
C HIS A 258 -15.66 3.13 -23.70
N LEU A 259 -16.39 3.37 -22.61
CA LEU A 259 -17.32 4.50 -22.54
C LEU A 259 -16.58 5.83 -22.64
N ALA A 260 -15.43 5.95 -21.97
CA ALA A 260 -14.56 7.12 -22.07
C ALA A 260 -14.10 7.34 -23.51
N ASP A 261 -13.57 6.31 -24.19
CA ASP A 261 -13.16 6.39 -25.60
C ASP A 261 -14.29 6.93 -26.49
N TYR A 262 -15.50 6.37 -26.33
CA TYR A 262 -16.66 6.82 -27.08
C TYR A 262 -16.97 8.30 -26.83
N LEU A 263 -17.08 8.73 -25.57
CA LEU A 263 -17.41 10.12 -25.23
C LEU A 263 -16.33 11.11 -25.69
N ILE A 264 -15.05 10.74 -25.56
CA ILE A 264 -13.91 11.54 -26.03
C ILE A 264 -13.98 11.72 -27.56
N ARG A 265 -14.27 10.65 -28.32
CA ARG A 265 -14.40 10.72 -29.79
C ARG A 265 -15.57 11.59 -30.25
N GLN A 266 -16.61 11.74 -29.44
CA GLN A 266 -17.71 12.67 -29.70
C GLN A 266 -17.35 14.13 -29.36
N GLY A 267 -16.15 14.39 -28.83
CA GLY A 267 -15.68 15.72 -28.46
C GLY A 267 -16.16 16.22 -27.10
N ASN A 268 -16.68 15.33 -26.24
CA ASN A 268 -17.12 15.69 -24.89
C ASN A 268 -15.93 15.84 -23.93
N LYS A 269 -16.08 16.72 -22.93
CA LYS A 269 -15.15 16.79 -21.79
C LYS A 269 -15.54 15.72 -20.77
N VAL A 270 -14.62 14.82 -20.41
CA VAL A 270 -14.95 13.64 -19.60
C VAL A 270 -14.15 13.64 -18.30
N LEU A 271 -14.84 13.55 -17.16
CA LEU A 271 -14.22 13.28 -15.85
C LEU A 271 -14.41 11.80 -15.54
N ILE A 272 -13.30 11.08 -15.39
CA ILE A 272 -13.28 9.64 -15.11
C ILE A 272 -12.87 9.45 -13.65
N ALA A 273 -13.80 8.96 -12.85
CA ALA A 273 -13.65 8.66 -11.44
C ALA A 273 -13.41 7.16 -11.27
N LEU A 274 -12.27 6.82 -10.67
CA LEU A 274 -11.79 5.46 -10.53
C LEU A 274 -11.64 5.07 -9.05
N SER A 275 -11.82 3.79 -8.77
CA SER A 275 -11.78 3.25 -7.41
C SER A 275 -10.37 3.29 -6.80
N HIS A 276 -9.32 3.07 -7.58
CA HIS A 276 -7.95 2.98 -7.09
C HIS A 276 -6.93 3.71 -7.96
N SER A 277 -5.80 4.13 -7.36
CA SER A 277 -4.75 4.86 -8.07
C SER A 277 -4.09 4.05 -9.19
N GLY A 278 -3.94 2.73 -9.02
CA GLY A 278 -3.36 1.88 -10.05
C GLY A 278 -4.20 1.80 -11.33
N GLN A 279 -5.54 1.92 -11.24
CA GLN A 279 -6.40 2.03 -12.42
C GLN A 279 -6.15 3.34 -13.18
N ILE A 280 -5.86 4.42 -12.45
CA ILE A 280 -5.53 5.72 -13.05
C ILE A 280 -4.24 5.59 -13.85
N ASP A 281 -3.19 5.01 -13.29
CA ASP A 281 -1.91 4.84 -13.98
C ASP A 281 -2.07 3.97 -15.25
N TYR A 282 -2.81 2.85 -15.15
CA TYR A 282 -3.15 2.03 -16.32
C TYR A 282 -3.90 2.82 -17.40
N LEU A 283 -4.89 3.63 -17.00
CA LEU A 283 -5.64 4.46 -17.95
C LEU A 283 -4.78 5.53 -18.60
N ARG A 284 -3.84 6.14 -17.86
CA ARG A 284 -2.88 7.11 -18.43
C ARG A 284 -2.04 6.48 -19.52
N GLU A 285 -1.46 5.32 -19.25
CA GLU A 285 -0.67 4.57 -20.23
C GLU A 285 -1.51 4.23 -21.47
N TRP A 286 -2.76 3.80 -21.26
CA TRP A 286 -3.68 3.53 -22.35
C TRP A 286 -4.01 4.78 -23.18
N LEU A 287 -4.27 5.92 -22.54
CA LEU A 287 -4.54 7.20 -23.22
C LEU A 287 -3.32 7.67 -24.01
N ASP A 288 -2.13 7.62 -23.41
CA ASP A 288 -0.86 8.01 -24.05
C ASP A 288 -0.59 7.18 -25.31
N GLN A 289 -0.95 5.89 -25.28
CA GLN A 289 -0.76 4.98 -26.40
C GLN A 289 -1.83 5.10 -27.48
N THR A 290 -3.10 5.28 -27.11
CA THR A 290 -4.23 5.26 -28.06
C THR A 290 -4.55 6.64 -28.63
N ASN A 291 -4.33 7.70 -27.87
CA ASN A 291 -4.62 9.07 -28.28
C ASN A 291 -3.52 10.04 -27.82
N PRO A 292 -2.29 9.99 -28.41
CA PRO A 292 -1.14 10.75 -27.95
C PRO A 292 -1.28 12.28 -28.00
N GLN A 293 -2.29 12.78 -28.72
CA GLN A 293 -2.59 14.23 -28.81
C GLN A 293 -3.66 14.68 -27.80
N LEU A 294 -4.30 13.74 -27.10
CA LEU A 294 -5.34 14.04 -26.13
C LEU A 294 -4.73 14.74 -24.92
N VAL A 295 -5.24 15.92 -24.60
CA VAL A 295 -4.86 16.63 -23.38
C VAL A 295 -5.71 16.10 -22.24
N TYR A 296 -5.10 15.38 -21.31
CA TYR A 296 -5.73 14.94 -20.08
C TYR A 296 -4.94 15.40 -18.85
N GLN A 297 -5.59 15.47 -17.69
CA GLN A 297 -4.95 15.84 -16.43
C GLN A 297 -5.50 15.00 -15.28
N GLN A 298 -4.62 14.50 -14.41
CA GLN A 298 -5.05 13.92 -13.14
C GLN A 298 -5.25 15.01 -12.08
N LEU A 299 -6.38 14.92 -11.39
CA LEU A 299 -6.72 15.71 -10.23
C LEU A 299 -6.26 14.98 -8.96
N SER A 300 -5.48 15.67 -8.14
CA SER A 300 -5.01 15.18 -6.84
C SER A 300 -5.11 16.30 -5.79
N PRO A 301 -5.30 15.98 -4.50
CA PRO A 301 -5.34 16.99 -3.45
C PRO A 301 -3.98 17.69 -3.30
N GLN A 302 -3.98 18.94 -2.85
CA GLN A 302 -2.76 19.75 -2.66
C GLN A 302 -1.70 19.05 -1.80
N THR A 303 -2.10 18.20 -0.86
CA THR A 303 -1.20 17.44 0.01
C THR A 303 -0.35 16.42 -0.73
N GLN A 304 -0.73 16.02 -1.94
CA GLN A 304 0.01 15.08 -2.79
C GLN A 304 1.12 15.73 -3.63
N PHE A 305 1.25 17.05 -3.54
CA PHE A 305 2.28 17.80 -4.25
C PHE A 305 3.34 18.31 -3.26
N ILE A 306 4.56 18.45 -3.77
CA ILE A 306 5.69 18.98 -3.01
C ILE A 306 5.72 20.51 -2.99
N ASP A 307 5.85 21.09 -1.80
CA ASP A 307 6.05 22.53 -1.66
C ASP A 307 7.54 22.87 -1.78
N ARG A 308 7.92 23.41 -2.94
CA ARG A 308 9.30 23.82 -3.22
C ARG A 308 9.85 24.80 -2.20
N ASN A 309 9.04 25.75 -1.72
CA ASN A 309 9.51 26.75 -0.75
C ASN A 309 9.88 26.09 0.58
N MET A 310 9.16 25.02 0.93
CA MET A 310 9.42 24.29 2.15
C MET A 310 10.72 23.47 2.06
N ILE A 311 11.05 22.88 0.89
CA ILE A 311 12.36 22.27 0.66
C ILE A 311 13.49 23.29 0.82
N GLU A 312 13.35 24.47 0.21
CA GLU A 312 14.34 25.56 0.34
C GLU A 312 14.47 26.02 1.79
N THR A 313 13.37 26.04 2.54
CA THR A 313 13.39 26.43 3.95
C THR A 313 14.01 25.35 4.85
N LEU A 314 13.74 24.06 4.59
CA LEU A 314 14.38 22.94 5.28
C LEU A 314 15.89 22.96 5.06
N LEU A 315 16.34 23.21 3.83
CA LEU A 315 17.75 23.40 3.50
C LEU A 315 18.38 24.55 4.30
N ALA A 316 17.70 25.71 4.36
CA ALA A 316 18.20 26.87 5.10
C ALA A 316 18.27 26.64 6.62
N ARG A 317 17.45 25.73 7.17
CA ARG A 317 17.38 25.42 8.60
C ARG A 317 18.01 24.09 8.99
N LYS A 318 18.64 23.34 8.08
CA LYS A 318 19.12 21.96 8.35
C LYS A 318 19.96 21.85 9.64
N SER A 319 20.83 22.82 9.90
CA SER A 319 21.71 22.87 11.07
C SER A 319 20.97 23.07 12.40
N GLN A 320 19.74 23.58 12.36
CA GLN A 320 18.88 23.77 13.53
C GLN A 320 17.95 22.56 13.77
N LEU A 321 17.62 21.81 12.72
CA LEU A 321 16.59 20.76 12.74
C LEU A 321 17.12 19.38 13.14
N ALA A 322 18.44 19.20 13.26
CA ALA A 322 19.10 17.94 13.62
C ALA A 322 18.51 16.73 12.85
N LEU A 323 18.47 16.85 11.52
CA LEU A 323 17.90 15.85 10.62
C LEU A 323 18.64 14.51 10.78
N ASN A 324 17.88 13.41 10.79
CA ASN A 324 18.48 12.07 10.81
C ASN A 324 18.91 11.61 9.40
N GLN A 325 19.59 10.48 9.31
CA GLN A 325 20.13 9.94 8.05
C GLN A 325 19.06 9.74 6.96
N HIS A 326 17.90 9.23 7.34
CA HIS A 326 16.81 9.01 6.41
C HIS A 326 16.29 10.36 5.87
N GLU A 327 16.06 11.34 6.75
CA GLU A 327 15.59 12.67 6.38
C GLU A 327 16.56 13.41 5.45
N LEU A 328 17.86 13.32 5.73
CA LEU A 328 18.91 13.87 4.85
C LEU A 328 18.90 13.21 3.46
N THR A 329 18.76 11.88 3.42
CA THR A 329 18.69 11.11 2.17
C THR A 329 17.46 11.50 1.35
N VAL A 330 16.30 11.61 2.00
CA VAL A 330 15.04 11.97 1.35
C VAL A 330 15.07 13.41 0.86
N LEU A 331 15.66 14.34 1.61
CA LEU A 331 15.83 15.73 1.19
C LEU A 331 16.76 15.83 -0.03
N ALA A 332 17.87 15.09 -0.04
CA ALA A 332 18.77 15.01 -1.18
C ALA A 332 18.08 14.40 -2.42
N ALA A 333 17.34 13.30 -2.26
CA ALA A 333 16.52 12.70 -3.31
C ALA A 333 15.48 13.68 -3.86
N SER A 334 14.81 14.42 -2.98
CA SER A 334 13.79 15.40 -3.36
C SER A 334 14.36 16.54 -4.20
N ILE A 335 15.59 16.99 -3.92
CA ILE A 335 16.27 18.02 -4.71
C ILE A 335 16.58 17.50 -6.13
N HIS A 336 17.11 16.29 -6.23
CA HIS A 336 17.40 15.67 -7.53
C HIS A 336 16.11 15.39 -8.32
N TRP A 337 15.08 14.88 -7.65
CA TRP A 337 13.76 14.67 -8.23
C TRP A 337 13.15 15.97 -8.78
N LEU A 338 13.17 17.04 -7.99
CA LEU A 338 12.61 18.34 -8.37
C LEU A 338 13.31 19.02 -9.55
N SER A 339 14.54 18.61 -9.89
CA SER A 339 15.22 19.11 -11.10
C SER A 339 14.72 18.44 -12.39
N HIS A 340 14.02 17.30 -12.28
CA HIS A 340 13.49 16.54 -13.41
C HIS A 340 11.96 16.58 -13.48
N SER A 341 11.30 16.66 -12.32
CA SER A 341 9.84 16.59 -12.21
C SER A 341 9.14 17.78 -12.85
N THR A 342 8.12 17.48 -13.65
CA THR A 342 7.20 18.48 -14.23
C THR A 342 5.90 18.60 -13.43
N GLU A 343 5.50 17.56 -12.70
CA GLU A 343 4.25 17.50 -11.95
C GLU A 343 4.42 17.83 -10.46
N GLY A 344 5.59 17.57 -9.88
CA GLY A 344 5.90 17.73 -8.45
C GLY A 344 4.99 16.90 -7.56
N HIS A 345 4.53 15.74 -8.03
CA HIS A 345 3.60 14.87 -7.33
C HIS A 345 4.35 13.73 -6.66
N TYR A 346 4.10 13.45 -5.38
CA TYR A 346 4.84 12.42 -4.61
C TYR A 346 4.76 10.98 -5.16
N ARG A 347 3.99 10.74 -6.21
CA ARG A 347 3.94 9.44 -6.90
C ARG A 347 5.13 9.23 -7.84
N GLU A 348 5.77 10.33 -8.28
CA GLU A 348 6.96 10.29 -9.12
C GLU A 348 8.20 9.85 -8.32
N ILE A 349 8.11 9.77 -6.99
CA ILE A 349 9.16 9.33 -6.09
C ILE A 349 8.71 8.07 -5.36
N ASN A 350 9.65 7.13 -5.17
CA ASN A 350 9.38 5.85 -4.55
C ASN A 350 8.85 6.04 -3.10
N GLN A 351 7.76 5.36 -2.78
CA GLN A 351 7.08 5.47 -1.48
C GLN A 351 7.93 5.01 -0.28
N GLU A 352 8.94 4.13 -0.47
CA GLU A 352 9.90 3.75 0.58
C GLU A 352 10.73 4.95 1.08
N LEU A 353 10.78 6.04 0.31
CA LEU A 353 11.43 7.30 0.73
C LEU A 353 10.54 8.15 1.66
N GLN A 354 9.21 7.97 1.67
CA GLN A 354 8.30 8.68 2.58
C GLN A 354 8.47 10.21 2.54
N ALA A 355 8.68 10.78 1.34
CA ALA A 355 8.92 12.21 1.15
C ALA A 355 7.76 13.09 1.65
N ASP A 356 6.52 12.62 1.48
CA ASP A 356 5.31 13.22 2.01
C ASP A 356 5.32 13.31 3.54
N GLN A 357 5.77 12.26 4.23
CA GLN A 357 5.83 12.23 5.69
C GLN A 357 6.90 13.18 6.24
N LEU A 358 8.06 13.28 5.57
CA LEU A 358 9.09 14.26 5.92
C LEU A 358 8.50 15.67 5.83
N ILE A 359 7.80 15.96 4.73
CA ILE A 359 7.19 17.25 4.49
C ILE A 359 6.15 17.56 5.58
N ASP A 360 5.25 16.62 5.85
CA ASP A 360 4.20 16.80 6.85
C ASP A 360 4.74 16.95 8.27
N LYS A 361 5.85 16.28 8.60
CA LYS A 361 6.54 16.42 9.89
C LYS A 361 6.95 17.87 10.17
N TYR A 362 7.42 18.59 9.15
CA TYR A 362 7.95 19.95 9.31
C TYR A 362 7.00 21.04 8.81
N ARG A 363 5.87 20.70 8.18
CA ARG A 363 4.90 21.64 7.59
C ARG A 363 4.41 22.70 8.56
N SER A 364 4.25 22.37 9.85
CA SER A 364 3.83 23.32 10.88
C SER A 364 4.84 24.44 11.09
N ASP A 365 6.13 24.18 10.96
CA ASP A 365 7.17 25.11 11.38
C ASP A 365 7.33 26.32 10.46
N PHE A 366 6.61 26.33 9.32
CA PHE A 366 6.87 27.22 8.19
C PHE A 366 5.69 28.04 7.67
N GLY A 367 4.49 27.91 8.25
CA GLY A 367 3.32 28.74 7.91
C GLY A 367 2.70 28.44 6.54
N SER A 368 1.38 28.57 6.42
CA SER A 368 0.61 28.13 5.24
C SER A 368 0.52 29.18 4.10
N GLY A 369 1.57 29.98 3.89
CA GLY A 369 1.46 31.24 3.15
C GLY A 369 1.85 31.22 1.67
N ALA A 370 2.58 30.21 1.19
CA ALA A 370 3.12 30.22 -0.17
C ALA A 370 2.22 29.47 -1.17
N ALA A 371 2.11 30.01 -2.39
CA ALA A 371 1.40 29.37 -3.47
C ALA A 371 2.10 28.06 -3.86
N HIS A 372 1.33 26.97 -3.89
CA HIS A 372 1.86 25.65 -4.19
C HIS A 372 2.00 25.50 -5.71
N LEU A 373 3.17 25.89 -6.25
CA LEU A 373 3.41 26.05 -7.69
C LEU A 373 2.90 24.87 -8.54
N PHE A 374 3.24 23.64 -8.14
CA PHE A 374 2.84 22.42 -8.84
C PHE A 374 1.33 22.17 -8.81
N TYR A 375 0.69 22.46 -7.68
CA TYR A 375 -0.76 22.32 -7.53
C TYR A 375 -1.49 23.38 -8.37
N GLU A 376 -1.02 24.62 -8.37
CA GLU A 376 -1.56 25.69 -9.23
C GLU A 376 -1.37 25.38 -10.73
N ARG A 377 -0.23 24.77 -11.09
CA ARG A 377 0.02 24.27 -12.45
C ARG A 377 -0.98 23.18 -12.83
N MET A 378 -1.17 22.17 -11.97
CA MET A 378 -2.15 21.11 -12.20
C MET A 378 -3.56 21.68 -12.40
N LYS A 379 -4.00 22.63 -11.56
CA LYS A 379 -5.30 23.31 -11.74
C LYS A 379 -5.39 24.03 -13.08
N SER A 380 -4.32 24.69 -13.51
CA SER A 380 -4.27 25.39 -14.79
C SER A 380 -4.31 24.42 -15.99
N GLN A 381 -3.64 23.27 -15.87
CA GLN A 381 -3.66 22.21 -16.88
C GLN A 381 -5.04 21.53 -16.94
N ALA A 382 -5.69 21.32 -15.80
CA ALA A 382 -7.04 20.77 -15.71
C ALA A 382 -8.07 21.62 -16.48
N GLN A 383 -7.90 22.95 -16.48
CA GLN A 383 -8.76 23.85 -17.26
C GLN A 383 -8.64 23.66 -18.78
N GLN A 384 -7.46 23.24 -19.25
CA GLN A 384 -7.16 23.01 -20.66
C GLN A 384 -7.42 21.57 -21.10
N ALA A 385 -7.61 20.66 -20.14
CA ALA A 385 -7.81 19.25 -20.39
C ALA A 385 -9.20 18.96 -20.99
N GLN A 386 -9.24 17.96 -21.86
CA GLN A 386 -10.46 17.33 -22.36
C GLN A 386 -10.88 16.17 -21.45
N VAL A 387 -9.91 15.53 -20.78
CA VAL A 387 -10.17 14.44 -19.85
C VAL A 387 -9.56 14.74 -18.49
N LEU A 388 -10.34 14.53 -17.43
CA LEU A 388 -9.85 14.60 -16.06
C LEU A 388 -9.91 13.21 -15.45
N LEU A 389 -8.84 12.84 -14.76
CA LEU A 389 -8.75 11.58 -14.02
C LEU A 389 -8.78 11.91 -12.53
N ILE A 390 -9.59 11.19 -11.76
CA ILE A 390 -9.72 11.42 -10.32
C ILE A 390 -10.00 10.10 -9.60
N ASP A 391 -9.49 9.94 -8.38
CA ASP A 391 -9.91 8.83 -7.52
C ASP A 391 -11.21 9.17 -6.77
N HIS A 392 -11.95 8.15 -6.32
CA HIS A 392 -13.20 8.36 -5.57
C HIS A 392 -13.01 9.22 -4.32
N ALA A 393 -11.89 9.04 -3.61
CA ALA A 393 -11.63 9.75 -2.37
C ALA A 393 -11.49 11.26 -2.61
N TYR A 394 -10.75 11.68 -3.64
CA TYR A 394 -10.59 13.07 -3.98
C TYR A 394 -11.83 13.65 -4.65
N LEU A 395 -12.58 12.87 -5.45
CA LEU A 395 -13.87 13.32 -6.00
C LEU A 395 -14.83 13.73 -4.88
N ILE A 396 -14.97 12.91 -3.83
CA ILE A 396 -15.84 13.24 -2.69
C ILE A 396 -15.37 14.53 -2.01
N GLN A 397 -14.07 14.69 -1.77
CA GLN A 397 -13.51 15.90 -1.16
C GLN A 397 -13.72 17.15 -2.03
N LEU A 398 -13.59 16.98 -3.35
CA LEU A 398 -13.76 18.03 -4.33
C LEU A 398 -15.21 18.51 -4.35
N LEU A 399 -16.18 17.59 -4.40
CA LEU A 399 -17.62 17.87 -4.36
C LEU A 399 -18.10 18.50 -3.03
N GLN A 400 -17.28 18.44 -1.96
CA GLN A 400 -17.53 19.15 -0.71
C GLN A 400 -17.02 20.61 -0.71
N GLN A 401 -16.23 21.00 -1.71
CA GLN A 401 -15.72 22.37 -1.82
C GLN A 401 -16.84 23.34 -2.23
N PRO A 402 -16.73 24.65 -1.91
CA PRO A 402 -17.67 25.65 -2.37
C PRO A 402 -17.81 25.67 -3.89
N GLN A 403 -19.00 25.99 -4.41
CA GLN A 403 -19.26 26.04 -5.85
C GLN A 403 -18.28 26.93 -6.61
N SER A 404 -17.81 28.02 -6.00
CA SER A 404 -16.81 28.90 -6.58
C SER A 404 -15.46 28.22 -6.81
N PHE A 405 -15.08 27.26 -5.97
CA PHE A 405 -13.87 26.46 -6.17
C PHE A 405 -14.09 25.39 -7.24
N LEU A 406 -15.23 24.68 -7.16
CA LEU A 406 -15.60 23.64 -8.12
C LEU A 406 -15.61 24.16 -9.55
N SER A 407 -16.27 25.30 -9.81
CA SER A 407 -16.41 25.88 -11.15
C SER A 407 -15.10 26.30 -11.82
N HIS A 408 -13.98 26.33 -11.08
CA HIS A 408 -12.65 26.56 -11.66
C HIS A 408 -11.99 25.29 -12.20
N LEU A 409 -12.48 24.11 -11.82
CA LEU A 409 -11.93 22.80 -12.20
C LEU A 409 -12.92 22.00 -13.03
N ILE A 410 -14.17 21.95 -12.58
CA ILE A 410 -15.25 21.18 -13.18
C ILE A 410 -16.47 22.09 -13.27
N ASP A 411 -17.11 22.09 -14.42
CA ASP A 411 -18.34 22.81 -14.71
C ASP A 411 -19.39 21.84 -15.33
N PRO A 412 -20.65 22.27 -15.50
CA PRO A 412 -21.70 21.42 -16.06
C PRO A 412 -21.49 20.97 -17.52
N GLN A 413 -20.41 21.36 -18.21
CA GLN A 413 -20.07 20.78 -19.52
C GLN A 413 -19.33 19.45 -19.39
N TRP A 414 -18.87 19.10 -18.19
CA TRP A 414 -18.19 17.83 -17.95
C TRP A 414 -19.18 16.68 -17.82
N HIS A 415 -18.78 15.54 -18.37
CA HIS A 415 -19.47 14.27 -18.31
C HIS A 415 -18.78 13.36 -17.31
N LEU A 416 -19.46 12.96 -16.25
CA LEU A 416 -18.89 12.08 -15.23
C LEU A 416 -19.04 10.62 -15.64
N LEU A 417 -17.94 9.86 -15.60
CA LEU A 417 -17.93 8.40 -15.63
C LEU A 417 -17.39 7.89 -14.30
N LEU A 418 -18.15 7.05 -13.59
CA LEU A 418 -17.73 6.43 -12.33
C LEU A 418 -17.76 4.91 -12.47
N ASP A 419 -16.66 4.23 -12.15
CA ASP A 419 -16.44 2.79 -12.41
C ASP A 419 -17.15 1.85 -11.42
N ASN A 420 -17.13 2.16 -10.13
CA ASN A 420 -17.65 1.30 -9.07
C ASN A 420 -18.36 2.12 -8.00
N LEU A 421 -19.68 2.24 -8.15
CA LEU A 421 -20.54 2.97 -7.21
C LEU A 421 -20.45 2.39 -5.79
N GLY A 422 -20.30 1.07 -5.64
CA GLY A 422 -20.14 0.41 -4.34
C GLY A 422 -18.89 0.90 -3.60
N HIS A 423 -17.75 0.96 -4.30
CA HIS A 423 -16.51 1.50 -3.75
C HIS A 423 -16.64 2.99 -3.39
N TYR A 424 -17.30 3.79 -4.23
CA TYR A 424 -17.58 5.20 -3.94
C TYR A 424 -18.36 5.39 -2.63
N ILE A 425 -19.42 4.58 -2.44
CA ILE A 425 -20.26 4.59 -1.23
C ILE A 425 -19.46 4.23 0.02
N GLN A 426 -18.64 3.18 -0.05
CA GLN A 426 -17.78 2.76 1.07
C GLN A 426 -16.74 3.84 1.39
N THR A 427 -16.12 4.43 0.38
CA THR A 427 -15.16 5.53 0.53
C THR A 427 -15.81 6.74 1.19
N LYS A 428 -17.02 7.11 0.78
CA LYS A 428 -17.79 8.21 1.40
C LYS A 428 -18.09 7.93 2.87
N ARG A 429 -18.52 6.71 3.20
CA ARG A 429 -18.76 6.30 4.60
C ARG A 429 -17.50 6.45 5.45
N TRP A 430 -16.36 6.05 4.89
CA TRP A 430 -15.06 6.17 5.56
C TRP A 430 -14.67 7.62 5.78
N GLN A 431 -14.87 8.51 4.80
CA GLN A 431 -14.51 9.93 4.90
C GLN A 431 -15.45 10.75 5.81
N GLU A 432 -16.74 10.41 5.86
CA GLU A 432 -17.69 11.06 6.77
C GLU A 432 -17.59 10.56 8.23
N ARG A 433 -16.69 9.60 8.51
CA ARG A 433 -16.46 9.10 9.87
C ARG A 433 -15.91 10.20 10.78
N VAL A 434 -16.33 10.17 12.04
CA VAL A 434 -15.73 10.97 13.11
C VAL A 434 -14.93 10.03 14.01
N SER A 435 -13.60 10.12 13.95
CA SER A 435 -12.69 9.34 14.80
C SER A 435 -12.32 10.14 16.06
N LEU A 436 -12.34 9.48 17.21
CA LEU A 436 -11.76 9.96 18.46
C LEU A 436 -10.67 9.01 18.94
N ASP A 437 -9.42 9.46 18.87
CA ASP A 437 -8.27 8.75 19.42
C ASP A 437 -8.15 9.06 20.92
N ILE A 438 -8.73 8.20 21.76
CA ILE A 438 -8.82 8.38 23.22
C ILE A 438 -7.42 8.40 23.82
N SER A 439 -6.56 7.49 23.41
CA SER A 439 -5.19 7.39 23.95
C SER A 439 -4.37 8.62 23.61
N ARG A 440 -4.48 9.17 22.39
CA ARG A 440 -3.80 10.41 22.05
C ARG A 440 -4.36 11.62 22.79
N ILE A 441 -5.68 11.69 23.01
CA ILE A 441 -6.28 12.74 23.85
C ILE A 441 -5.68 12.67 25.25
N PHE A 442 -5.61 11.47 25.82
CA PHE A 442 -4.98 11.24 27.11
C PHE A 442 -3.51 11.71 27.13
N ASP A 443 -2.70 11.30 26.16
CA ASP A 443 -1.28 11.67 26.06
C ASP A 443 -1.08 13.18 25.89
N VAL A 444 -1.94 13.85 25.13
CA VAL A 444 -1.90 15.31 24.95
C VAL A 444 -2.19 16.01 26.28
N VAL A 445 -3.26 15.62 26.97
CA VAL A 445 -3.63 16.24 28.25
C VAL A 445 -2.59 15.93 29.32
N ASN A 446 -2.08 14.69 29.38
CA ASN A 446 -1.09 14.30 30.37
C ASN A 446 0.21 15.09 30.17
N ARG A 447 0.72 15.18 28.93
CA ARG A 447 1.87 16.04 28.61
C ARG A 447 1.62 17.51 28.95
N PHE A 448 0.41 18.01 28.72
CA PHE A 448 0.07 19.39 29.04
C PHE A 448 0.16 19.67 30.56
N ILE A 449 -0.29 18.72 31.38
CA ILE A 449 -0.15 18.79 32.84
C ILE A 449 1.31 18.62 33.28
N ASP A 450 2.01 17.59 32.79
CA ASP A 450 3.37 17.23 33.20
C ASP A 450 4.41 18.29 32.85
N GLN A 451 4.30 18.92 31.67
CA GLN A 451 5.26 19.93 31.21
C GLN A 451 5.16 21.26 31.96
N GLY A 452 4.27 21.40 32.93
CA GLY A 452 4.20 22.62 33.74
C GLY A 452 3.89 23.88 32.93
N ARG A 453 3.26 23.74 31.74
CA ARG A 453 2.58 24.83 31.02
C ARG A 453 1.35 25.36 31.79
N LEU A 454 1.27 25.06 33.09
CA LEU A 454 0.42 25.74 34.07
C LEU A 454 1.11 26.97 34.69
N ARG A 455 2.26 27.43 34.19
CA ARG A 455 2.79 28.76 34.54
C ARG A 455 1.84 29.83 33.98
N GLY A 456 0.75 30.08 34.71
CA GLY A 456 -0.31 31.06 34.37
C GLY A 456 -1.73 30.49 34.27
N ALA A 457 -1.95 29.17 34.35
CA ALA A 457 -3.29 28.59 34.35
C ALA A 457 -3.96 28.73 35.72
N GLU A 458 -5.26 29.03 35.75
CA GLU A 458 -5.99 29.19 37.01
C GLU A 458 -6.14 27.85 37.74
N PHE A 459 -6.18 27.88 39.09
CA PHE A 459 -6.33 26.69 39.94
C PHE A 459 -7.53 25.80 39.52
N GLU A 460 -8.64 26.44 39.12
CA GLU A 460 -9.83 25.73 38.68
C GLU A 460 -9.64 24.98 37.36
N GLN A 461 -8.87 25.53 36.41
CA GLN A 461 -8.57 24.89 35.14
C GLN A 461 -7.68 23.66 35.34
N THR A 462 -6.69 23.76 36.22
CA THR A 462 -5.80 22.65 36.58
C THR A 462 -6.59 21.49 37.19
N LYS A 463 -7.52 21.81 38.12
CA LYS A 463 -8.39 20.82 38.74
C LYS A 463 -9.27 20.10 37.72
N ARG A 464 -9.85 20.84 36.76
CA ARG A 464 -10.67 20.26 35.68
C ARG A 464 -9.86 19.33 34.77
N LEU A 465 -8.63 19.70 34.41
CA LEU A 465 -7.75 18.85 33.59
C LEU A 465 -7.35 17.56 34.35
N GLN A 466 -7.05 17.66 35.65
CA GLN A 466 -6.77 16.49 36.49
C GLN A 466 -7.99 15.57 36.62
N GLU A 467 -9.19 16.14 36.77
CA GLU A 467 -10.43 15.37 36.79
C GLU A 467 -10.69 14.67 35.45
N PHE A 468 -10.45 15.37 34.33
CA PHE A 468 -10.55 14.79 33.00
C PHE A 468 -9.53 13.67 32.74
N LEU A 469 -8.29 13.79 33.21
CA LEU A 469 -7.33 12.69 33.15
C LEU A 469 -7.81 11.48 33.96
N ARG A 470 -8.38 11.71 35.14
CA ARG A 470 -8.93 10.63 35.98
C ARG A 470 -10.07 9.90 35.25
N THR A 471 -11.02 10.62 34.67
CA THR A 471 -12.12 10.00 33.92
C THR A 471 -11.65 9.35 32.62
N SER A 472 -10.61 9.89 31.97
CA SER A 472 -9.98 9.25 30.80
C SER A 472 -9.31 7.93 31.14
N ASN A 473 -8.60 7.84 32.28
CA ASN A 473 -8.07 6.57 32.77
C ASN A 473 -9.20 5.56 33.05
N GLN A 474 -10.28 5.99 33.70
CA GLN A 474 -11.44 5.13 33.95
C GLN A 474 -12.08 4.62 32.65
N LEU A 475 -12.12 5.44 31.59
CA LEU A 475 -12.59 5.03 30.27
C LEU A 475 -11.65 3.98 29.64
N MET A 476 -10.33 4.19 29.70
CA MET A 476 -9.36 3.23 29.18
C MET A 476 -9.40 1.89 29.93
N ASP A 477 -9.49 1.91 31.26
CA ASP A 477 -9.64 0.69 32.08
C ASP A 477 -10.91 -0.08 31.71
N TRP A 478 -12.01 0.64 31.51
CA TRP A 478 -13.26 0.03 31.08
C TRP A 478 -13.17 -0.57 29.69
N LEU A 479 -12.54 0.13 28.73
CA LEU A 479 -12.34 -0.37 27.37
C LEU A 479 -11.48 -1.61 27.37
N ASP A 480 -10.38 -1.62 28.12
CA ASP A 480 -9.53 -2.80 28.31
C ASP A 480 -10.35 -4.01 28.81
N LEU A 481 -11.24 -3.82 29.79
CA LEU A 481 -12.13 -4.88 30.26
C LEU A 481 -13.09 -5.38 29.16
N GLN A 482 -13.72 -4.47 28.40
CA GLN A 482 -14.64 -4.89 27.33
C GLN A 482 -13.93 -5.68 26.24
N PHE A 483 -12.74 -5.25 25.84
CA PHE A 483 -11.95 -5.98 24.85
C PHE A 483 -11.49 -7.35 25.39
N LYS A 484 -11.11 -7.45 26.66
CA LYS A 484 -10.80 -8.74 27.32
C LYS A 484 -12.00 -9.70 27.35
N ASP A 485 -13.21 -9.20 27.61
CA ASP A 485 -14.41 -10.02 27.64
C ASP A 485 -14.78 -10.57 26.25
N HIS A 486 -14.52 -9.79 25.18
CA HIS A 486 -14.88 -10.18 23.81
C HIS A 486 -13.76 -10.94 23.05
N GLN A 487 -12.50 -10.74 23.44
CA GLN A 487 -11.29 -11.34 22.86
C GLN A 487 -10.30 -11.69 23.99
N PRO A 488 -10.53 -12.81 24.70
CA PRO A 488 -9.70 -13.18 25.85
C PRO A 488 -8.35 -13.78 25.44
N GLU A 489 -8.19 -14.22 24.19
CA GLU A 489 -6.97 -14.89 23.74
C GLU A 489 -5.83 -13.90 23.46
N PRO A 490 -4.63 -14.15 23.99
CA PRO A 490 -3.50 -13.27 23.78
C PRO A 490 -2.84 -13.51 22.42
N SER A 491 -2.67 -12.44 21.65
CA SER A 491 -1.84 -12.48 20.45
C SER A 491 -0.38 -12.11 20.75
N PRO A 492 0.60 -12.89 20.23
CA PRO A 492 2.01 -12.52 20.27
C PRO A 492 2.35 -11.39 19.28
N LYS A 493 1.47 -11.09 18.32
CA LYS A 493 1.60 -10.00 17.35
C LYS A 493 0.64 -8.87 17.68
N GLN A 494 0.98 -7.65 17.25
CA GLN A 494 0.06 -6.52 17.32
C GLN A 494 -1.16 -6.78 16.42
N ILE A 495 -2.36 -6.84 17.00
CA ILE A 495 -3.62 -7.02 16.26
C ILE A 495 -4.53 -5.81 16.51
N ASN A 496 -5.24 -5.39 15.47
CA ASN A 496 -6.30 -4.38 15.57
C ASN A 496 -7.62 -5.08 15.84
N LEU A 497 -8.25 -4.76 16.95
CA LEU A 497 -9.55 -5.32 17.32
C LEU A 497 -10.63 -4.26 17.19
N SER A 498 -11.82 -4.68 16.80
CA SER A 498 -12.98 -3.79 16.60
C SER A 498 -14.20 -4.37 17.30
N LEU A 499 -14.89 -3.53 18.08
CA LEU A 499 -16.15 -3.86 18.74
C LEU A 499 -17.23 -2.89 18.29
N TYR A 500 -18.43 -3.42 18.06
CA TYR A 500 -19.60 -2.60 17.78
C TYR A 500 -20.20 -2.07 19.09
N LEU A 501 -20.49 -0.78 19.12
CA LEU A 501 -21.21 -0.12 20.21
C LEU A 501 -22.46 0.56 19.65
N ASP A 502 -23.64 0.16 20.13
CA ASP A 502 -24.87 0.93 19.93
C ASP A 502 -25.26 1.64 21.23
N PRO A 503 -25.12 2.97 21.30
CA PRO A 503 -25.46 3.74 22.49
C PRO A 503 -26.97 3.82 22.76
N ARG A 504 -27.82 3.29 21.87
CA ARG A 504 -29.28 3.23 22.04
C ARG A 504 -29.76 1.92 22.66
N GLN A 505 -28.88 0.92 22.79
CA GLN A 505 -29.25 -0.32 23.44
C GLN A 505 -29.45 -0.11 24.94
N ALA A 506 -30.58 -0.62 25.46
CA ALA A 506 -30.96 -0.50 26.86
C ALA A 506 -29.99 -1.19 27.86
N ILE A 507 -28.98 -1.90 27.35
CA ILE A 507 -28.00 -2.67 28.13
C ILE A 507 -26.90 -1.75 28.70
N TRP A 508 -26.73 -0.53 28.17
CA TRP A 508 -25.59 0.36 28.51
C TRP A 508 -25.92 1.79 29.00
N PRO A 509 -27.04 2.09 29.68
CA PRO A 509 -27.43 3.47 29.99
C PRO A 509 -26.42 4.19 30.89
N GLU A 510 -25.84 3.52 31.89
CA GLU A 510 -24.80 4.09 32.76
C GLU A 510 -23.52 4.41 32.00
N PHE A 511 -23.15 3.54 31.05
CA PHE A 511 -21.95 3.72 30.22
C PHE A 511 -22.12 4.84 29.19
N VAL A 512 -23.28 4.92 28.56
CA VAL A 512 -23.64 6.02 27.64
C VAL A 512 -23.57 7.36 28.38
N ASN A 513 -24.11 7.43 29.59
CA ASN A 513 -23.99 8.62 30.44
C ASN A 513 -22.53 8.93 30.81
N PHE A 514 -21.72 7.91 31.08
CA PHE A 514 -20.30 8.07 31.37
C PHE A 514 -19.52 8.64 30.17
N ILE A 515 -19.68 8.08 28.96
CA ILE A 515 -19.02 8.63 27.76
C ILE A 515 -19.52 10.04 27.47
N GLN A 516 -20.82 10.32 27.63
CA GLN A 516 -21.35 11.67 27.42
C GLN A 516 -20.69 12.68 28.36
N ASN A 517 -20.62 12.37 29.66
CA ASN A 517 -19.93 13.20 30.63
C ASN A 517 -18.44 13.36 30.29
N TRP A 518 -17.78 12.26 29.90
CA TRP A 518 -16.39 12.30 29.44
C TRP A 518 -16.21 13.20 28.21
N LEU A 519 -17.10 13.12 27.22
CA LEU A 519 -17.08 13.97 26.02
C LEU A 519 -17.30 15.44 26.37
N ASP A 520 -18.19 15.75 27.31
CA ASP A 520 -18.42 17.12 27.77
C ASP A 520 -17.21 17.70 28.52
N GLN A 521 -16.56 16.88 29.34
CA GLN A 521 -15.27 17.24 29.96
C GLN A 521 -14.18 17.43 28.91
N ALA A 522 -14.09 16.54 27.91
CA ALA A 522 -13.13 16.63 26.82
C ALA A 522 -13.33 17.92 26.00
N LYS A 523 -14.58 18.25 25.64
CA LYS A 523 -14.94 19.50 24.96
C LYS A 523 -14.59 20.72 25.80
N THR A 524 -14.82 20.67 27.10
CA THR A 524 -14.51 21.78 28.00
C THR A 524 -12.99 21.98 28.10
N CYS A 525 -12.23 20.91 28.31
CA CYS A 525 -10.78 20.95 28.39
C CYS A 525 -10.13 21.34 27.06
N SER A 526 -10.70 20.92 25.92
CA SER A 526 -10.17 21.28 24.62
C SER A 526 -10.17 22.78 24.38
N HIS A 527 -11.22 23.50 24.80
CA HIS A 527 -11.26 24.96 24.67
C HIS A 527 -10.15 25.62 25.49
N PHE A 528 -9.92 25.17 26.73
CA PHE A 528 -8.86 25.72 27.58
C PHE A 528 -7.47 25.49 27.01
N ILE A 529 -7.22 24.28 26.48
CA ILE A 529 -5.92 23.95 25.90
C ILE A 529 -5.70 24.73 24.60
N GLU A 530 -6.73 24.86 23.73
CA GLU A 530 -6.66 25.70 22.52
C GLU A 530 -6.37 27.17 22.85
N ASP A 531 -7.04 27.73 23.85
CA ASP A 531 -6.83 29.12 24.29
C ASP A 531 -5.40 29.34 24.81
N TYR A 532 -4.84 28.35 25.53
CA TYR A 532 -3.48 28.44 26.09
C TYR A 532 -2.38 28.27 25.03
N LEU A 533 -2.57 27.35 24.08
CA LEU A 533 -1.59 27.08 23.01
C LEU A 533 -1.46 28.23 22.01
N GLY A 534 -2.47 29.12 21.93
CA GLY A 534 -2.49 30.20 20.96
C GLY A 534 -2.57 29.67 19.52
N LYS A 535 -2.33 30.55 18.53
CA LYS A 535 -2.34 30.17 17.09
C LYS A 535 -0.98 29.65 16.60
N SER A 536 -0.26 28.88 17.41
CA SER A 536 1.01 28.29 16.97
C SER A 536 0.73 27.11 16.01
N PRO A 537 1.40 27.03 14.85
CA PRO A 537 1.15 25.96 13.88
C PRO A 537 1.62 24.57 14.35
N ALA A 538 2.55 24.48 15.32
CA ALA A 538 2.95 23.21 15.96
C ALA A 538 1.78 22.50 16.69
N ASP A 539 0.69 23.22 16.96
CA ASP A 539 -0.47 22.72 17.71
C ASP A 539 -1.65 22.31 16.79
N LYS A 540 -1.47 22.33 15.47
CA LYS A 540 -2.54 21.98 14.50
C LYS A 540 -3.06 20.54 14.65
N ALA A 541 -2.18 19.61 15.01
CA ALA A 541 -2.56 18.23 15.27
C ALA A 541 -3.44 18.10 16.53
N ILE A 542 -3.15 18.91 17.55
CA ILE A 542 -3.95 19.00 18.79
C ILE A 542 -5.30 19.67 18.48
N SER A 543 -5.30 20.75 17.70
CA SER A 543 -6.54 21.40 17.26
C SER A 543 -7.42 20.48 16.41
N THR A 544 -6.84 19.68 15.51
CA THR A 544 -7.59 18.68 14.72
C THR A 544 -8.24 17.63 15.62
N LEU A 545 -7.50 17.10 16.59
CA LEU A 545 -8.00 16.17 17.59
C LEU A 545 -9.18 16.76 18.37
N PHE A 546 -9.08 18.03 18.77
CA PHE A 546 -10.13 18.73 19.50
C PHE A 546 -11.34 19.11 18.63
N GLN A 547 -11.15 19.41 17.36
CA GLN A 547 -12.26 19.53 16.41
C GLN A 547 -13.03 18.21 16.27
N GLN A 548 -12.34 17.07 16.27
CA GLN A 548 -12.99 15.76 16.26
C GLN A 548 -13.85 15.55 17.51
N ILE A 549 -13.34 15.90 18.70
CA ILE A 549 -14.09 15.87 19.97
C ILE A 549 -15.37 16.71 19.88
N LYS A 550 -15.29 17.91 19.30
CA LYS A 550 -16.46 18.80 19.14
C LYS A 550 -17.50 18.23 18.18
N ARG A 551 -17.07 17.54 17.11
CA ARG A 551 -17.96 16.94 16.09
C ARG A 551 -18.57 15.62 16.52
N PHE A 552 -17.93 14.89 17.44
CA PHE A 552 -18.42 13.59 17.88
C PHE A 552 -19.69 13.74 18.71
N ASN A 553 -20.73 13.00 18.32
CA ASN A 553 -22.02 13.01 18.99
C ASN A 553 -22.51 11.58 19.15
N LEU A 554 -22.34 11.02 20.35
CA LEU A 554 -22.70 9.65 20.68
C LEU A 554 -24.15 9.30 20.27
N LEU A 555 -25.09 10.23 20.38
CA LEU A 555 -26.52 9.99 20.11
C LEU A 555 -26.95 10.41 18.70
N ARG A 556 -26.02 10.61 17.76
CA ARG A 556 -26.38 10.97 16.39
C ARG A 556 -27.22 9.85 15.75
N PRO A 557 -28.44 10.13 15.28
CA PRO A 557 -29.31 9.11 14.71
C PRO A 557 -28.70 8.55 13.42
N LEU A 558 -29.01 7.27 13.12
CA LEU A 558 -28.54 6.58 11.91
C LEU A 558 -27.01 6.60 11.78
N THR A 559 -26.31 6.42 12.90
CA THR A 559 -24.87 6.18 12.95
C THR A 559 -24.59 4.92 13.75
N TYR A 560 -23.39 4.38 13.58
CA TYR A 560 -22.86 3.34 14.46
C TYR A 560 -21.49 3.71 14.97
N ILE A 561 -21.12 3.12 16.10
CA ILE A 561 -19.82 3.33 16.72
C ILE A 561 -19.04 2.02 16.68
N GLU A 562 -17.81 2.13 16.22
CA GLU A 562 -16.80 1.08 16.29
C GLU A 562 -15.73 1.51 17.29
N LEU A 563 -15.55 0.72 18.33
CA LEU A 563 -14.43 0.85 19.26
C LEU A 563 -13.25 0.08 18.68
N ARG A 564 -12.06 0.70 18.60
CA ARG A 564 -10.83 0.02 18.18
C ARG A 564 -9.78 0.03 19.29
N ALA A 565 -8.98 -1.03 19.33
CA ALA A 565 -7.81 -1.12 20.20
C ALA A 565 -6.70 -1.96 19.52
N HIS A 566 -5.46 -1.70 19.90
CA HIS A 566 -4.33 -2.56 19.55
C HIS A 566 -4.05 -3.52 20.70
N GLN A 567 -3.89 -4.80 20.42
CA GLN A 567 -3.53 -5.82 21.41
C GLN A 567 -2.07 -6.26 21.21
N PHE A 568 -1.29 -6.36 22.29
CA PHE A 568 0.06 -6.93 22.29
C PHE A 568 0.32 -7.69 23.59
N HIS A 569 0.71 -8.97 23.51
CA HIS A 569 1.02 -9.81 24.67
C HIS A 569 -0.05 -9.77 25.78
N SER A 570 -1.33 -9.77 25.39
CA SER A 570 -2.54 -9.69 26.25
C SER A 570 -2.92 -8.30 26.76
N TYR A 571 -2.18 -7.25 26.43
CA TYR A 571 -2.52 -5.87 26.83
C TYR A 571 -3.18 -5.13 25.68
N TYR A 572 -4.24 -4.40 25.99
CA TYR A 572 -4.87 -3.47 25.07
C TYR A 572 -4.29 -2.07 25.27
N PHE A 573 -3.89 -1.44 24.17
CA PHE A 573 -3.36 -0.09 24.14
C PHE A 573 -3.87 0.63 22.90
N HIS A 574 -3.76 1.95 22.90
CA HIS A 574 -4.22 2.81 21.80
C HIS A 574 -5.68 2.59 21.42
N PHE A 575 -6.58 3.20 22.19
CA PHE A 575 -8.02 3.08 22.02
C PHE A 575 -8.57 4.20 21.13
N GLU A 576 -9.46 3.82 20.20
CA GLU A 576 -10.18 4.76 19.35
C GLU A 576 -11.70 4.51 19.36
N MET A 577 -12.49 5.56 19.17
CA MET A 577 -13.93 5.48 18.87
C MET A 577 -14.21 6.08 17.51
N ASN A 578 -14.66 5.24 16.58
CA ASN A 578 -15.00 5.63 15.22
C ASN A 578 -16.51 5.65 15.06
N GLN A 579 -17.09 6.83 14.86
CA GLN A 579 -18.50 6.98 14.55
C GLN A 579 -18.70 7.08 13.03
N PHE A 580 -19.47 6.15 12.47
CA PHE A 580 -19.75 6.05 11.04
C PHE A 580 -21.21 6.37 10.71
N PRO A 581 -21.49 7.08 9.61
CA PRO A 581 -22.86 7.26 9.14
C PRO A 581 -23.42 5.98 8.53
N LEU A 582 -24.69 5.69 8.84
CA LEU A 582 -25.51 4.71 8.12
C LEU A 582 -26.25 5.39 6.97
N VAL A 583 -26.63 6.66 7.14
CA VAL A 583 -27.17 7.53 6.08
C VAL A 583 -26.21 8.69 5.84
N PHE A 584 -25.88 8.95 4.58
CA PHE A 584 -24.95 10.00 4.21
C PHE A 584 -25.56 11.40 4.25
N SER A 585 -24.69 12.39 4.38
CA SER A 585 -25.06 13.77 4.07
C SER A 585 -25.12 13.97 2.54
N ASN A 586 -25.95 14.92 2.08
CA ASN A 586 -25.96 15.32 0.67
C ASN A 586 -24.61 15.93 0.24
N SER A 587 -23.84 16.48 1.19
CA SER A 587 -22.53 17.08 0.91
C SER A 587 -21.57 16.07 0.29
N GLY A 588 -20.97 16.40 -0.87
CA GLY A 588 -20.10 15.48 -1.60
C GLY A 588 -20.84 14.28 -2.22
N MET A 589 -22.14 14.40 -2.50
CA MET A 589 -22.85 13.46 -3.38
C MET A 589 -22.73 13.90 -4.84
N ILE A 590 -22.84 12.95 -5.76
CA ILE A 590 -22.93 13.25 -7.18
C ILE A 590 -24.35 13.74 -7.44
N GLU A 591 -24.52 15.05 -7.46
CA GLU A 591 -25.81 15.68 -7.73
C GLU A 591 -25.90 16.03 -9.23
N PRO A 592 -27.07 15.85 -9.88
CA PRO A 592 -27.25 16.08 -11.32
C PRO A 592 -26.84 17.46 -11.84
N TYR A 593 -26.78 18.49 -11.01
CA TYR A 593 -26.33 19.83 -11.45
C TYR A 593 -24.81 20.00 -11.45
N CYS A 594 -24.04 19.09 -10.84
CA CYS A 594 -22.58 19.16 -10.83
C CYS A 594 -21.99 18.85 -12.21
N PHE A 595 -22.69 18.06 -13.02
CA PHE A 595 -22.26 17.55 -14.31
C PHE A 595 -23.39 17.65 -15.33
N GLY A 596 -23.07 17.88 -16.59
CA GLY A 596 -24.11 17.91 -17.63
C GLY A 596 -24.72 16.53 -17.86
N HIS A 597 -23.89 15.50 -17.76
CA HIS A 597 -24.30 14.09 -17.79
C HIS A 597 -23.47 13.29 -16.78
N SER A 598 -24.02 12.17 -16.30
CA SER A 598 -23.30 11.20 -15.47
C SER A 598 -23.65 9.77 -15.89
N ILE A 599 -22.65 8.89 -15.94
CA ILE A 599 -22.84 7.43 -16.01
C ILE A 599 -22.18 6.85 -14.77
N LEU A 600 -22.99 6.30 -13.88
CA LEU A 600 -22.55 5.62 -12.68
C LEU A 600 -22.65 4.12 -12.91
N ILE A 601 -21.51 3.43 -12.90
CA ILE A 601 -21.47 1.98 -13.03
C ILE A 601 -21.57 1.38 -11.62
N SER A 602 -22.62 0.59 -11.41
CA SER A 602 -22.72 -0.34 -10.30
C SER A 602 -22.40 -1.72 -10.84
N MET A 603 -21.43 -2.40 -10.22
CA MET A 603 -21.07 -3.75 -10.60
C MET A 603 -22.16 -4.77 -10.18
N GLY A 604 -23.19 -4.33 -9.43
CA GLY A 604 -24.38 -5.07 -8.99
C GLY A 604 -24.72 -4.87 -7.50
N GLY A 605 -25.93 -5.25 -7.09
CA GLY A 605 -26.40 -5.26 -5.70
C GLY A 605 -26.98 -3.94 -5.17
N TYR A 606 -26.84 -2.83 -5.89
CA TYR A 606 -27.47 -1.55 -5.53
C TYR A 606 -29.00 -1.67 -5.57
N LEU A 607 -29.53 -2.37 -6.57
CA LEU A 607 -30.95 -2.69 -6.70
C LEU A 607 -31.52 -3.46 -5.49
N ASN A 608 -30.74 -4.39 -4.92
CA ASN A 608 -31.14 -5.19 -3.75
C ASN A 608 -31.07 -4.40 -2.43
N GLN A 609 -30.30 -3.31 -2.38
CA GLN A 609 -30.29 -2.36 -1.27
C GLN A 609 -31.51 -1.43 -1.25
N ARG A 610 -32.51 -1.61 -2.13
CA ARG A 610 -33.81 -0.91 -2.08
C ARG A 610 -34.74 -1.40 -0.97
N VAL A 611 -34.17 -1.91 0.13
CA VAL A 611 -34.85 -1.98 1.41
C VAL A 611 -35.41 -0.58 1.73
N PRO A 612 -36.69 -0.41 2.08
CA PRO A 612 -37.29 0.90 2.35
C PRO A 612 -36.49 1.76 3.35
N LEU A 613 -35.79 1.12 4.30
CA LEU A 613 -34.90 1.76 5.27
C LEU A 613 -33.64 2.38 4.63
N LEU A 614 -33.10 1.74 3.59
CA LEU A 614 -31.85 2.10 2.93
C LEU A 614 -32.02 3.05 1.74
N LYS A 615 -33.25 3.28 1.26
CA LYS A 615 -33.53 4.30 0.23
C LYS A 615 -32.99 5.69 0.60
N LYS A 616 -32.90 6.01 1.89
CA LYS A 616 -32.33 7.27 2.39
C LYS A 616 -30.80 7.32 2.37
N VAL A 617 -30.12 6.19 2.21
CA VAL A 617 -28.67 6.09 2.35
C VAL A 617 -27.96 6.66 1.13
N ILE A 618 -28.54 6.53 -0.07
CA ILE A 618 -27.91 6.97 -1.33
C ILE A 618 -28.97 7.68 -2.19
N PRO A 619 -29.09 9.01 -2.11
CA PRO A 619 -30.10 9.77 -2.82
C PRO A 619 -29.78 9.92 -4.32
N LEU A 620 -29.87 8.82 -5.07
CA LEU A 620 -29.70 8.77 -6.54
C LEU A 620 -31.04 8.63 -7.27
N GLU A 621 -32.17 9.00 -6.67
CA GLU A 621 -33.50 8.86 -7.27
C GLU A 621 -33.69 9.66 -8.56
N GLN A 622 -32.81 10.63 -8.81
CA GLN A 622 -32.78 11.45 -10.03
C GLN A 622 -32.04 10.78 -11.19
N HIS A 623 -31.36 9.65 -10.97
CA HIS A 623 -30.68 8.91 -12.02
C HIS A 623 -31.63 7.88 -12.67
N TYR A 624 -31.66 7.86 -13.99
CA TYR A 624 -32.35 6.83 -14.75
C TYR A 624 -31.58 5.52 -14.63
N MET A 625 -32.28 4.48 -14.18
CA MET A 625 -31.68 3.18 -13.95
C MET A 625 -31.78 2.33 -15.22
N LEU A 626 -30.63 1.90 -15.71
CA LEU A 626 -30.51 0.98 -16.82
C LEU A 626 -29.92 -0.33 -16.30
N ASN A 627 -30.71 -1.41 -16.37
CA ASN A 627 -30.20 -2.75 -16.17
C ASN A 627 -29.75 -3.30 -17.52
N ILE A 628 -28.49 -3.72 -17.63
CA ILE A 628 -27.94 -4.30 -18.84
C ILE A 628 -27.58 -5.77 -18.65
N HIS A 629 -27.35 -6.45 -19.77
CA HIS A 629 -26.61 -7.70 -19.78
C HIS A 629 -25.27 -7.40 -20.43
N GLY A 630 -24.24 -7.38 -19.59
CA GLY A 630 -22.85 -7.14 -19.92
C GLY A 630 -22.37 -8.17 -20.93
N PRO A 631 -21.15 -7.97 -21.46
CA PRO A 631 -20.64 -8.79 -22.55
C PRO A 631 -20.60 -10.28 -22.16
N GLY A 632 -20.43 -10.54 -20.86
CA GLY A 632 -20.35 -11.86 -20.29
C GLY A 632 -19.21 -12.68 -20.86
N ARG A 633 -19.08 -13.90 -20.36
CA ARG A 633 -18.17 -14.90 -20.92
C ARG A 633 -18.95 -15.83 -21.83
N LYS A 634 -18.43 -16.11 -23.04
CA LYS A 634 -19.06 -17.10 -23.95
C LYS A 634 -19.12 -18.51 -23.34
N GLN A 635 -18.17 -18.82 -22.45
CA GLN A 635 -18.10 -20.08 -21.71
C GLN A 635 -18.02 -19.79 -20.21
N LYS A 636 -18.75 -20.55 -19.39
CA LYS A 636 -18.74 -20.39 -17.94
C LYS A 636 -17.41 -20.88 -17.34
N PHE A 637 -17.00 -20.28 -16.23
CA PHE A 637 -15.96 -20.89 -15.39
C PHE A 637 -16.41 -22.26 -14.89
N ILE A 638 -15.45 -23.16 -14.66
CA ILE A 638 -15.69 -24.42 -13.96
C ILE A 638 -15.29 -24.23 -12.49
N GLY A 639 -16.28 -24.16 -11.61
CA GLY A 639 -16.09 -24.04 -10.16
C GLY A 639 -16.00 -25.40 -9.51
N GLN A 640 -14.79 -25.84 -9.20
CA GLN A 640 -14.52 -27.16 -8.64
C GLN A 640 -14.53 -27.10 -7.12
N VAL A 641 -15.37 -27.92 -6.48
CA VAL A 641 -15.44 -28.00 -5.01
C VAL A 641 -14.93 -29.37 -4.55
N PRO A 642 -13.69 -29.46 -4.04
CA PRO A 642 -13.11 -30.71 -3.56
C PRO A 642 -13.71 -31.05 -2.20
N LEU A 643 -14.78 -31.85 -2.17
CA LEU A 643 -15.55 -32.10 -0.96
C LEU A 643 -14.72 -32.79 0.12
N ASP A 644 -13.82 -33.69 -0.25
CA ASP A 644 -12.93 -34.40 0.67
C ASP A 644 -11.94 -33.45 1.38
N TYR A 645 -11.67 -32.29 0.77
CA TYR A 645 -10.82 -31.23 1.30
C TYR A 645 -11.63 -30.03 1.81
N CYS A 646 -12.96 -30.20 1.95
CA CYS A 646 -13.86 -29.23 2.55
C CYS A 646 -14.44 -29.79 3.86
N SER A 647 -14.50 -28.99 4.93
CA SER A 647 -15.15 -29.42 6.17
C SER A 647 -16.20 -28.42 6.66
N ALA A 648 -17.39 -28.94 6.99
CA ALA A 648 -18.52 -28.16 7.49
C ALA A 648 -18.32 -27.54 8.88
N LYS A 649 -17.40 -28.11 9.66
CA LYS A 649 -17.13 -27.77 11.06
C LYS A 649 -15.68 -27.36 11.29
N ALA A 650 -14.87 -27.36 10.25
CA ALA A 650 -13.48 -26.93 10.32
C ALA A 650 -13.42 -25.49 10.81
N ASN A 651 -12.62 -25.27 11.84
CA ASN A 651 -12.13 -23.93 12.12
C ASN A 651 -11.20 -23.50 10.95
N SER A 652 -10.76 -22.25 10.93
CA SER A 652 -9.88 -21.77 9.85
C SER A 652 -8.57 -22.56 9.75
N ALA A 653 -8.03 -23.08 10.86
CA ALA A 653 -6.79 -23.85 10.85
C ALA A 653 -6.94 -25.19 10.12
N ASP A 654 -8.02 -25.92 10.39
CA ASP A 654 -8.33 -27.19 9.71
C ASP A 654 -8.45 -26.98 8.20
N GLN A 655 -9.06 -25.86 7.78
CA GLN A 655 -9.22 -25.55 6.35
C GLN A 655 -7.89 -25.22 5.66
N TYR A 656 -6.96 -24.53 6.33
CA TYR A 656 -5.63 -24.25 5.77
C TYR A 656 -4.79 -25.51 5.67
N HIS A 657 -4.94 -26.45 6.60
CA HIS A 657 -4.36 -27.79 6.49
C HIS A 657 -4.88 -28.52 5.24
N LEU A 658 -6.20 -28.60 5.07
CA LEU A 658 -6.81 -29.28 3.91
C LEU A 658 -6.42 -28.66 2.57
N LEU A 659 -6.26 -27.32 2.50
CA LEU A 659 -5.70 -26.65 1.33
C LEU A 659 -4.30 -27.17 1.00
N VAL A 660 -3.43 -27.25 2.01
CA VAL A 660 -2.04 -27.68 1.83
C VAL A 660 -1.97 -29.14 1.44
N ASP A 661 -2.78 -29.99 2.06
CA ASP A 661 -2.89 -31.42 1.71
C ASP A 661 -3.36 -31.57 0.25
N TYR A 662 -4.36 -30.79 -0.18
CA TYR A 662 -4.79 -30.78 -1.57
C TYR A 662 -3.66 -30.38 -2.53
N LEU A 663 -2.90 -29.33 -2.18
CA LEU A 663 -1.78 -28.87 -3.01
C LEU A 663 -0.67 -29.92 -3.11
N GLU A 664 -0.34 -30.59 -2.01
CA GLU A 664 0.64 -31.68 -1.96
C GLU A 664 0.21 -32.87 -2.82
N ASP A 665 -1.05 -33.31 -2.67
CA ASP A 665 -1.60 -34.47 -3.39
C ASP A 665 -1.68 -34.25 -4.91
N HIS A 666 -1.70 -32.99 -5.36
CA HIS A 666 -1.91 -32.61 -6.75
C HIS A 666 -0.74 -31.86 -7.39
N LEU A 667 0.45 -31.83 -6.76
CA LEU A 667 1.61 -31.05 -7.23
C LEU A 667 1.91 -31.19 -8.72
N ASP A 668 1.84 -32.42 -9.27
CA ASP A 668 2.13 -32.72 -10.68
C ASP A 668 1.08 -32.20 -11.67
N GLN A 669 -0.11 -31.83 -11.20
CA GLN A 669 -1.23 -31.36 -12.01
C GLN A 669 -1.39 -29.83 -11.97
N LEU A 670 -0.75 -29.18 -11.01
CA LEU A 670 -0.82 -27.73 -10.80
C LEU A 670 0.01 -26.97 -11.84
N LYS A 671 -0.48 -25.80 -12.24
CA LYS A 671 0.27 -24.88 -13.10
C LYS A 671 1.45 -24.27 -12.36
N ALA A 672 2.38 -23.68 -13.11
CA ALA A 672 3.54 -22.99 -12.53
C ALA A 672 3.18 -21.79 -11.64
N LYS A 673 2.00 -21.18 -11.85
CA LYS A 673 1.54 -19.99 -11.13
C LYS A 673 0.22 -20.26 -10.45
N LEU A 674 0.16 -20.07 -9.15
CA LEU A 674 -1.06 -20.22 -8.36
C LEU A 674 -1.37 -18.90 -7.65
N ILE A 675 -2.66 -18.57 -7.60
CA ILE A 675 -3.16 -17.47 -6.78
C ILE A 675 -4.16 -18.03 -5.78
N ILE A 676 -3.91 -17.79 -4.49
CA ILE A 676 -4.75 -18.20 -3.38
C ILE A 676 -5.37 -16.96 -2.76
N LEU A 677 -6.70 -16.84 -2.88
CA LEU A 677 -7.48 -15.75 -2.31
C LEU A 677 -7.96 -16.11 -0.90
N ALA A 678 -7.46 -15.33 0.06
CA ALA A 678 -7.78 -15.41 1.47
C ALA A 678 -8.90 -14.42 1.85
N GLU A 679 -9.59 -14.67 2.96
CA GLU A 679 -10.67 -13.80 3.46
C GLU A 679 -10.16 -12.42 3.90
N ASN A 680 -8.94 -12.36 4.43
CA ASN A 680 -8.32 -11.15 4.94
C ASN A 680 -6.80 -11.33 5.10
N LYS A 681 -6.11 -10.27 5.49
CA LYS A 681 -4.65 -10.24 5.66
C LYS A 681 -4.12 -11.23 6.72
N GLU A 682 -4.87 -11.46 7.78
CA GLU A 682 -4.51 -12.40 8.85
C GLU A 682 -4.60 -13.86 8.36
N ALA A 683 -5.63 -14.16 7.57
CA ALA A 683 -5.79 -15.45 6.90
C ALA A 683 -4.65 -15.69 5.91
N SER A 684 -4.30 -14.70 5.08
CA SER A 684 -3.16 -14.78 4.16
C SER A 684 -1.85 -15.10 4.90
N ALA A 685 -1.57 -14.40 6.01
CA ALA A 685 -0.41 -14.69 6.86
C ALA A 685 -0.44 -16.10 7.44
N SER A 686 -1.62 -16.59 7.84
CA SER A 686 -1.78 -17.93 8.39
C SER A 686 -1.51 -19.00 7.34
N ILE A 687 -2.12 -18.86 6.15
CA ILE A 687 -1.93 -19.77 5.01
C ILE A 687 -0.45 -19.85 4.62
N LEU A 688 0.23 -18.70 4.54
CA LEU A 688 1.67 -18.68 4.28
C LEU A 688 2.46 -19.53 5.28
N ASN A 689 2.13 -19.46 6.58
CA ASN A 689 2.80 -20.27 7.59
C ASN A 689 2.55 -21.77 7.41
N TYR A 690 1.37 -22.17 6.94
CA TYR A 690 1.07 -23.58 6.64
C TYR A 690 1.85 -24.05 5.40
N LEU A 691 1.89 -23.24 4.34
CA LEU A 691 2.67 -23.52 3.14
C LEU A 691 4.17 -23.65 3.44
N LEU A 692 4.71 -22.77 4.28
CA LEU A 692 6.13 -22.81 4.70
C LEU A 692 6.49 -24.07 5.51
N LYS A 693 5.53 -24.65 6.24
CA LYS A 693 5.74 -25.86 7.05
C LYS A 693 5.67 -27.14 6.23
N ASN A 694 5.02 -27.12 5.07
CA ASN A 694 4.92 -28.28 4.19
C ASN A 694 6.15 -28.35 3.28
N GLN A 695 6.96 -29.40 3.45
CA GLN A 695 8.22 -29.52 2.71
C GLN A 695 8.01 -29.71 1.20
N ALA A 696 7.01 -30.48 0.78
CA ALA A 696 6.76 -30.75 -0.62
C ALA A 696 6.38 -29.48 -1.38
N VAL A 697 5.42 -28.71 -0.86
CA VAL A 697 4.98 -27.44 -1.46
C VAL A 697 6.09 -26.40 -1.41
N TYR A 698 6.79 -26.28 -0.27
CA TYR A 698 7.86 -25.29 -0.12
C TYR A 698 9.09 -25.57 -1.00
N GLN A 699 9.35 -26.84 -1.34
CA GLN A 699 10.39 -27.21 -2.30
C GLN A 699 9.96 -26.96 -3.74
N ALA A 700 8.67 -27.16 -4.06
CA ALA A 700 8.15 -27.01 -5.42
C ALA A 700 7.90 -25.55 -5.81
N TYR A 701 7.47 -24.69 -4.89
CA TYR A 701 7.02 -23.33 -5.21
C TYR A 701 7.71 -22.25 -4.38
N ARG A 702 8.05 -21.13 -5.03
CA ARG A 702 8.39 -19.90 -4.32
C ARG A 702 7.12 -19.23 -3.78
N LEU A 703 7.12 -18.91 -2.48
CA LEU A 703 5.94 -18.38 -1.81
C LEU A 703 5.98 -16.85 -1.74
N PHE A 704 4.88 -16.23 -2.12
CA PHE A 704 4.66 -14.78 -2.11
C PHE A 704 3.37 -14.49 -1.35
N SER A 705 3.34 -13.40 -0.59
CA SER A 705 2.18 -13.06 0.21
C SER A 705 2.17 -11.59 0.61
N GLU A 706 1.00 -10.97 0.64
CA GLU A 706 0.76 -9.59 1.12
C GLU A 706 1.19 -9.34 2.58
N SER A 707 1.43 -10.41 3.35
CA SER A 707 1.90 -10.34 4.74
C SER A 707 3.42 -10.33 4.88
N LEU A 708 4.16 -10.53 3.79
CA LEU A 708 5.61 -10.34 3.76
C LEU A 708 5.98 -8.85 3.80
N SER A 709 7.17 -8.53 4.29
CA SER A 709 7.67 -7.15 4.29
C SER A 709 7.94 -6.66 2.86
N GLY A 710 7.44 -5.47 2.53
CA GLY A 710 7.61 -4.82 1.21
C GLY A 710 6.29 -4.32 0.64
N SER A 711 6.36 -3.51 -0.43
CA SER A 711 5.16 -3.09 -1.17
C SER A 711 4.52 -4.28 -1.88
N ILE A 712 3.19 -4.34 -1.90
CA ILE A 712 2.43 -5.39 -2.59
C ILE A 712 2.78 -5.45 -4.09
N HIS A 713 3.07 -4.31 -4.72
CA HIS A 713 3.49 -4.24 -6.12
C HIS A 713 4.80 -4.99 -6.37
N LYS A 714 5.75 -4.89 -5.43
CA LYS A 714 7.04 -5.60 -5.49
C LYS A 714 6.87 -7.10 -5.28
N ILE A 715 5.99 -7.50 -4.35
CA ILE A 715 5.67 -8.90 -4.09
C ILE A 715 5.03 -9.52 -5.33
N TYR A 716 4.07 -8.81 -5.93
CA TYR A 716 3.38 -9.22 -7.14
C TYR A 716 4.32 -9.33 -8.35
N ARG A 717 5.17 -8.33 -8.57
CA ARG A 717 6.19 -8.36 -9.62
C ARG A 717 7.12 -9.56 -9.49
N ARG A 718 7.66 -9.81 -8.30
CA ARG A 718 8.53 -10.98 -8.04
C ARG A 718 7.78 -12.30 -8.21
N PHE A 719 6.49 -12.33 -7.89
CA PHE A 719 5.63 -13.46 -8.21
C PHE A 719 5.58 -13.68 -9.72
N LEU A 720 5.36 -12.66 -10.54
CA LEU A 720 5.35 -12.79 -12.00
C LEU A 720 6.71 -13.24 -12.56
N GLU A 721 7.81 -12.66 -12.07
CA GLU A 721 9.18 -12.97 -12.51
C GLU A 721 9.67 -14.37 -12.12
N SER A 722 9.06 -14.99 -11.09
CA SER A 722 9.45 -16.35 -10.68
C SER A 722 9.18 -17.39 -11.77
N THR A 723 9.82 -18.56 -11.73
CA THR A 723 9.48 -19.68 -12.61
C THR A 723 8.22 -20.40 -12.11
N GLN A 724 8.25 -20.83 -10.85
CA GLN A 724 7.13 -21.41 -10.12
C GLN A 724 6.84 -20.59 -8.87
N GLY A 725 5.59 -20.14 -8.71
CA GLY A 725 5.21 -19.25 -7.62
C GLY A 725 3.78 -19.48 -7.14
N ILE A 726 3.58 -19.35 -5.82
CA ILE A 726 2.26 -19.24 -5.19
C ILE A 726 2.15 -17.84 -4.60
N LEU A 727 1.10 -17.11 -4.98
CA LEU A 727 0.77 -15.81 -4.41
C LEU A 727 -0.47 -15.92 -3.52
N VAL A 728 -0.32 -15.56 -2.24
CA VAL A 728 -1.41 -15.54 -1.25
C VAL A 728 -1.79 -14.10 -0.93
N LEU A 729 -3.03 -13.72 -1.18
CA LEU A 729 -3.51 -12.37 -0.88
C LEU A 729 -5.00 -12.33 -0.54
N SER A 730 -5.41 -11.27 0.13
CA SER A 730 -6.81 -10.93 0.35
C SER A 730 -7.43 -10.33 -0.91
N PHE A 731 -8.75 -10.43 -1.03
CA PHE A 731 -9.45 -9.83 -2.19
C PHE A 731 -9.25 -8.31 -2.26
N ASP A 732 -9.27 -7.61 -1.13
CA ASP A 732 -9.03 -6.16 -1.07
C ASP A 732 -7.66 -5.77 -1.64
N GLN A 733 -6.61 -6.57 -1.39
CA GLN A 733 -5.29 -6.30 -1.97
C GLN A 733 -5.20 -6.67 -3.44
N LEU A 734 -5.99 -7.64 -3.91
CA LEU A 734 -6.02 -8.02 -5.33
C LEU A 734 -6.43 -6.83 -6.19
N GLN A 735 -7.47 -6.10 -5.78
CA GLN A 735 -8.00 -4.96 -6.52
C GLN A 735 -6.98 -3.81 -6.67
N MET A 736 -5.96 -3.76 -5.80
CA MET A 736 -4.88 -2.77 -5.88
C MET A 736 -3.81 -3.13 -6.94
N LEU A 737 -3.83 -4.36 -7.50
CA LEU A 737 -2.79 -4.87 -8.38
C LEU A 737 -3.20 -4.86 -9.85
N HIS A 738 -2.81 -3.81 -10.57
CA HIS A 738 -2.97 -3.80 -12.02
C HIS A 738 -1.83 -4.53 -12.71
N ASN A 739 -2.17 -5.34 -13.71
CA ASN A 739 -1.19 -6.13 -14.41
C ASN A 739 -0.53 -5.30 -15.53
N GLU A 740 0.69 -4.82 -15.28
CA GLU A 740 1.58 -4.22 -16.30
C GLU A 740 2.23 -5.27 -17.23
N TYR A 741 1.97 -6.56 -16.98
CA TYR A 741 2.63 -7.69 -17.63
C TYR A 741 1.63 -8.53 -18.44
N GLN A 742 2.13 -9.42 -19.32
CA GLN A 742 1.24 -10.31 -20.06
C GLN A 742 0.42 -11.18 -19.10
N PRO A 743 -0.85 -11.48 -19.45
CA PRO A 743 -1.69 -12.33 -18.63
C PRO A 743 -0.99 -13.68 -18.39
N ALA A 744 -0.65 -13.97 -17.13
CA ALA A 744 -0.10 -15.26 -16.76
C ALA A 744 -1.23 -16.31 -16.77
N GLU A 745 -0.91 -17.52 -17.23
CA GLU A 745 -1.77 -18.67 -16.96
C GLU A 745 -1.66 -19.08 -15.50
N ILE A 746 -2.79 -19.17 -14.80
CA ILE A 746 -2.82 -19.45 -13.37
C ILE A 746 -3.81 -20.57 -13.02
N ASP A 747 -3.60 -21.19 -11.86
CA ASP A 747 -4.65 -21.86 -11.10
C ASP A 747 -5.15 -20.94 -9.98
N LEU A 748 -6.46 -20.72 -9.93
CA LEU A 748 -7.12 -19.85 -8.96
C LEU A 748 -7.79 -20.66 -7.86
N PHE A 749 -7.41 -20.37 -6.61
CA PHE A 749 -7.96 -20.97 -5.42
C PHE A 749 -8.70 -19.94 -4.58
N VAL A 750 -9.95 -20.24 -4.23
CA VAL A 750 -10.81 -19.40 -3.37
C VAL A 750 -11.13 -20.20 -2.10
N LEU A 751 -10.66 -19.72 -0.95
CA LEU A 751 -10.85 -20.48 0.27
C LEU A 751 -12.27 -20.42 0.80
N ARG A 752 -12.87 -19.23 0.82
CA ARG A 752 -14.25 -19.05 1.28
C ARG A 752 -14.99 -18.09 0.37
N LEU A 753 -16.30 -18.29 0.30
CA LEU A 753 -17.21 -17.28 -0.24
C LEU A 753 -17.02 -15.95 0.54
N PRO A 754 -16.95 -14.81 -0.15
CA PRO A 754 -16.60 -13.50 0.42
C PRO A 754 -17.77 -12.91 1.22
N PHE A 755 -18.14 -13.57 2.31
CA PHE A 755 -19.12 -13.03 3.24
C PHE A 755 -18.47 -12.00 4.16
N LEU A 756 -19.12 -10.86 4.34
CA LEU A 756 -18.83 -9.98 5.48
C LEU A 756 -19.03 -10.77 6.78
N SER A 757 -18.08 -10.63 7.70
CA SER A 757 -18.15 -11.30 9.01
C SER A 757 -19.43 -10.90 9.75
N PRO A 758 -20.15 -11.84 10.40
CA PRO A 758 -21.28 -11.50 11.27
C PRO A 758 -20.89 -10.57 12.43
N LYS A 759 -19.59 -10.54 12.80
CA LYS A 759 -19.05 -9.65 13.83
C LYS A 759 -18.63 -8.28 13.28
N HIS A 760 -18.71 -8.08 11.95
CA HIS A 760 -18.37 -6.80 11.34
C HIS A 760 -19.31 -5.71 11.86
N THR A 761 -18.76 -4.57 12.28
CA THR A 761 -19.51 -3.51 12.97
C THR A 761 -20.67 -2.96 12.15
N TYR A 762 -20.48 -2.78 10.84
CA TYR A 762 -21.56 -2.43 9.92
C TYR A 762 -22.69 -3.47 9.85
N ILE A 763 -22.38 -4.76 9.87
CA ILE A 763 -23.39 -5.83 9.81
C ILE A 763 -24.22 -5.83 11.09
N LEU A 764 -23.58 -5.72 12.24
CA LEU A 764 -24.27 -5.59 13.54
C LEU A 764 -25.16 -4.33 13.60
N ALA A 765 -24.67 -3.21 13.04
CA ALA A 765 -25.45 -1.98 12.94
C ALA A 765 -26.70 -2.13 12.07
N MET A 766 -26.56 -2.81 10.92
CA MET A 766 -27.66 -3.08 10.01
C MET A 766 -28.65 -4.06 10.60
N ASP A 767 -28.19 -5.12 11.28
CA ASP A 767 -29.05 -6.11 11.94
C ASP A 767 -30.04 -5.44 12.90
N TYR A 768 -29.52 -4.55 13.75
CA TYR A 768 -30.32 -3.79 14.70
C TYR A 768 -31.40 -2.94 14.01
N LEU A 769 -31.02 -2.18 12.98
CA LEU A 769 -31.97 -1.34 12.23
C LEU A 769 -33.03 -2.17 11.47
N MET A 770 -32.66 -3.34 10.99
CA MET A 770 -33.56 -4.22 10.24
C MET A 770 -34.51 -5.01 11.14
N ALA A 771 -34.07 -5.35 12.36
CA ALA A 771 -34.93 -5.96 13.38
C ALA A 771 -36.10 -5.04 13.77
N GLU A 772 -35.90 -3.72 13.80
CA GLU A 772 -36.98 -2.74 14.00
C GLU A 772 -38.00 -2.72 12.85
N ALA A 773 -37.62 -3.19 11.66
CA ALA A 773 -38.42 -3.16 10.44
C ALA A 773 -38.99 -4.52 10.01
N ASP A 774 -38.85 -5.57 10.83
CA ASP A 774 -39.28 -6.95 10.55
C ASP A 774 -38.70 -7.52 9.24
N GLN A 775 -37.41 -7.27 8.98
CA GLN A 775 -36.72 -7.71 7.77
C GLN A 775 -35.47 -8.53 8.08
N HIS A 776 -35.19 -9.54 7.25
CA HIS A 776 -34.04 -10.43 7.43
C HIS A 776 -32.75 -9.85 6.80
N LEU A 777 -31.78 -9.48 7.64
CA LEU A 777 -30.47 -8.93 7.24
C LEU A 777 -29.74 -9.78 6.21
N PHE A 778 -29.73 -11.10 6.43
CA PHE A 778 -28.99 -12.02 5.59
C PHE A 778 -29.46 -11.97 4.14
N GLU A 779 -30.77 -12.05 3.92
CA GLU A 779 -31.37 -12.11 2.58
C GLU A 779 -31.30 -10.78 1.83
N GLN A 780 -31.31 -9.66 2.54
CA GLN A 780 -31.40 -8.32 1.95
C GLN A 780 -30.03 -7.64 1.74
N ILE A 781 -29.04 -7.94 2.59
CA ILE A 781 -27.74 -7.25 2.56
C ILE A 781 -26.60 -8.24 2.41
N VAL A 782 -26.45 -9.18 3.35
CA VAL A 782 -25.24 -10.02 3.46
C VAL A 782 -25.10 -10.95 2.25
N TYR A 783 -26.18 -11.63 1.85
CA TYR A 783 -26.16 -12.55 0.72
C TYR A 783 -25.98 -11.82 -0.62
N PRO A 784 -26.75 -10.76 -0.96
CA PRO A 784 -26.54 -10.01 -2.20
C PRO A 784 -25.13 -9.43 -2.31
N GLN A 785 -24.57 -8.88 -1.21
CA GLN A 785 -23.21 -8.36 -1.21
C GLN A 785 -22.17 -9.46 -1.47
N MET A 786 -22.32 -10.64 -0.87
CA MET A 786 -21.41 -11.76 -1.13
C MET A 786 -21.45 -12.22 -2.58
N VAL A 787 -22.64 -12.36 -3.18
CA VAL A 787 -22.79 -12.69 -4.61
C VAL A 787 -22.06 -11.65 -5.47
N GLN A 788 -22.21 -10.38 -5.09
CA GLN A 788 -21.60 -9.26 -5.78
C GLN A 788 -20.06 -9.29 -5.71
N ASP A 789 -19.51 -9.37 -4.50
CA ASP A 789 -18.08 -9.43 -4.26
C ASP A 789 -17.44 -10.63 -5.00
N PHE A 790 -18.14 -11.77 -5.05
CA PHE A 790 -17.69 -12.95 -5.80
C PHE A 790 -17.67 -12.73 -7.32
N LYS A 791 -18.68 -12.05 -7.88
CA LYS A 791 -18.73 -11.70 -9.31
C LYS A 791 -17.60 -10.71 -9.66
N GLU A 792 -17.42 -9.67 -8.85
CA GLU A 792 -16.35 -8.69 -9.02
C GLU A 792 -14.97 -9.36 -9.01
N MET A 793 -14.76 -10.25 -8.03
CA MET A 793 -13.51 -10.99 -7.90
C MET A 793 -13.15 -11.79 -9.16
N LEU A 794 -14.07 -12.60 -9.67
CA LEU A 794 -13.78 -13.42 -10.86
C LEU A 794 -13.56 -12.58 -12.11
N THR A 795 -14.28 -11.47 -12.24
CA THR A 795 -14.19 -10.59 -13.42
C THR A 795 -12.90 -9.80 -13.44
N TYR A 796 -12.49 -9.29 -12.28
CA TYR A 796 -11.19 -8.66 -12.13
C TYR A 796 -10.08 -9.64 -12.48
N MET A 797 -10.14 -10.87 -11.95
CA MET A 797 -9.16 -11.90 -12.27
C MET A 797 -9.15 -12.23 -13.77
N GLU A 798 -10.32 -12.36 -14.41
CA GLU A 798 -10.42 -12.67 -15.85
C GLU A 798 -9.77 -11.61 -16.74
N GLU A 799 -9.87 -10.34 -16.35
CA GLU A 799 -9.30 -9.24 -17.12
C GLU A 799 -7.76 -9.29 -17.16
N PHE A 800 -7.15 -9.77 -16.07
CA PHE A 800 -5.69 -9.72 -15.89
C PHE A 800 -4.98 -11.09 -16.01
N TYR A 801 -5.71 -12.20 -15.95
CA TYR A 801 -5.14 -13.55 -15.93
C TYR A 801 -5.89 -14.55 -16.82
N ILE A 802 -5.19 -15.58 -17.28
CA ILE A 802 -5.77 -16.65 -18.11
C ILE A 802 -6.07 -17.87 -17.25
N PHE A 803 -7.37 -18.14 -17.02
CA PHE A 803 -7.85 -19.33 -16.32
C PHE A 803 -9.29 -19.67 -16.72
N ASN A 804 -9.65 -20.94 -16.58
CA ASN A 804 -11.00 -21.46 -16.84
C ASN A 804 -11.58 -22.24 -15.65
N LYS A 805 -10.74 -22.73 -14.76
CA LYS A 805 -11.10 -23.45 -13.54
C LYS A 805 -10.85 -22.58 -12.31
N VAL A 806 -11.74 -22.70 -11.34
CA VAL A 806 -11.62 -22.07 -10.02
C VAL A 806 -11.86 -23.16 -8.97
N THR A 807 -10.87 -23.43 -8.15
CA THR A 807 -11.00 -24.41 -7.07
C THR A 807 -11.46 -23.70 -5.81
N ILE A 808 -12.61 -24.11 -5.26
CA ILE A 808 -13.30 -23.39 -4.19
C ILE A 808 -13.44 -24.30 -2.97
N PHE A 809 -12.75 -23.97 -1.88
CA PHE A 809 -12.75 -24.74 -0.63
C PHE A 809 -13.93 -24.38 0.29
N ASP A 810 -15.12 -24.20 -0.30
CA ASP A 810 -16.32 -23.81 0.43
C ASP A 810 -17.54 -24.67 0.10
N GLN A 811 -17.74 -25.70 0.91
CA GLN A 811 -18.90 -26.59 0.78
C GLN A 811 -20.26 -25.89 0.99
N ARG A 812 -20.33 -24.62 1.45
CA ARG A 812 -21.61 -23.88 1.57
C ARG A 812 -22.31 -23.72 0.22
N ILE A 813 -21.55 -23.79 -0.88
CA ILE A 813 -22.04 -23.83 -2.27
C ILE A 813 -23.04 -24.99 -2.48
N PHE A 814 -22.89 -26.09 -1.74
CA PHE A 814 -23.77 -27.26 -1.86
C PHE A 814 -24.59 -27.59 -0.62
N THR A 815 -24.21 -27.11 0.56
CA THR A 815 -24.74 -27.64 1.83
C THR A 815 -25.73 -26.73 2.56
N LYS A 816 -25.76 -25.42 2.28
CA LYS A 816 -26.62 -24.46 3.01
C LYS A 816 -28.00 -24.30 2.37
N GLY A 817 -28.97 -23.78 3.13
CA GLY A 817 -30.34 -23.55 2.64
C GLY A 817 -30.40 -22.61 1.42
N TYR A 818 -29.48 -21.64 1.32
CA TYR A 818 -29.35 -20.74 0.17
C TYR A 818 -28.55 -21.32 -1.00
N ALA A 819 -28.02 -22.55 -0.91
CA ALA A 819 -27.11 -23.12 -1.93
C ALA A 819 -27.74 -23.19 -3.33
N ASN A 820 -29.03 -23.55 -3.42
CA ASN A 820 -29.74 -23.58 -4.70
C ASN A 820 -29.85 -22.19 -5.33
N ARG A 821 -30.19 -21.19 -4.51
CA ARG A 821 -30.27 -19.79 -4.93
C ARG A 821 -28.89 -19.28 -5.38
N LEU A 822 -27.84 -19.56 -4.61
CA LEU A 822 -26.47 -19.18 -4.95
C LEU A 822 -26.03 -19.72 -6.32
N ARG A 823 -26.25 -21.02 -6.55
CA ARG A 823 -25.92 -21.63 -7.84
C ARG A 823 -26.75 -21.08 -9.00
N GLN A 824 -27.99 -20.66 -8.75
CA GLN A 824 -28.83 -20.01 -9.76
C GLN A 824 -28.34 -18.60 -10.08
N ASP A 825 -28.09 -17.79 -9.05
CA ASP A 825 -27.66 -16.38 -9.17
C ASP A 825 -26.27 -16.26 -9.82
N LEU A 826 -25.42 -17.28 -9.67
CA LEU A 826 -24.08 -17.35 -10.28
C LEU A 826 -24.02 -18.19 -11.56
N ASN A 827 -25.12 -18.83 -11.97
CA ASN A 827 -25.12 -19.77 -13.09
C ASN A 827 -24.67 -19.13 -14.40
N ALA A 828 -24.92 -17.84 -14.62
CA ALA A 828 -24.48 -17.15 -15.83
C ALA A 828 -22.94 -17.08 -15.94
N LEU A 829 -22.25 -17.00 -14.80
CA LEU A 829 -20.81 -16.80 -14.69
C LEU A 829 -20.03 -18.11 -14.53
N ILE A 830 -20.48 -18.98 -13.64
CA ILE A 830 -19.74 -20.16 -13.19
C ILE A 830 -20.66 -21.39 -13.07
N HIS A 831 -20.17 -22.52 -13.55
CA HIS A 831 -20.80 -23.82 -13.38
C HIS A 831 -20.07 -24.59 -12.28
N PHE A 832 -20.77 -24.93 -11.20
CA PHE A 832 -20.19 -25.62 -10.07
C PHE A 832 -20.27 -27.14 -10.23
N GLU A 833 -19.16 -27.83 -10.01
CA GLU A 833 -19.04 -29.28 -9.97
C GLU A 833 -18.37 -29.75 -8.68
N LEU A 834 -18.67 -30.98 -8.28
CA LEU A 834 -18.03 -31.65 -7.16
C LEU A 834 -16.82 -32.41 -7.68
N LEU A 835 -15.68 -32.27 -7.01
CA LEU A 835 -14.49 -33.10 -7.21
C LEU A 835 -14.47 -34.25 -6.21
#